data_AF-A0A938LHC1-F1
#
_entry.id   AF-A0A938LHC1-F1
#
_cell.length_a   1.000
_cell.length_b   1.000
_cell.length_c   1.000
_cell.angle_alpha   90.00
_cell.angle_beta   90.00
_cell.angle_gamma   90.00
#
_symmetry.space_group_name_H-M   'P 1'
#
loop_
_entity.id
_entity.type
_entity.pdbx_description
1 polymer ?
#
loop_
_entity_poly.entity_id
_entity_poly.type
_entity_poly.pdbx_seq_one_letter_code
_entity_poly.pdbx_strand_id
1 'polypeptide(L)'
;MTTGADLTVGLANSLVWQLSGPDTNTASTLLDFSLLQPLLRRAGRSRVMETLTLSERTLLANVRQMERYRQGFFMDIMTGVGSQSGPTRRGGFFGASGLGGFSGVGGGGFGGVGGSTFGGAGGLAGGAGAGTAGGYLGLLQSQQIIRNQEANIASLQSSLAQLEAFRAAGRIDFFQVEQVRQQVFQSNSQLLTLRRSYQDALDAFKRDLGLPPSIPLRVEDAMLDQFKLIDPAIVPVQSRLTHMQRVVGERIIAMLPDNGGLPWSDSLRGGLEDLTRRLAQLEEERAHVLRENVPSVERDIDVFRESIPERGANAARLLDAVRVERERDAPPGEERLIADVDESLFDVAGLDRLPDALKGQVESMRDRLGEQSERAMKVQGDIEDLLRRGESLADAERLAELRDKVFAPLPSLFSELAGDVLELSLVQARARAESATLPPVEIDGVESVEIARACRLDWMNARAGLVDAWRLIEFNADNLESVLDVVFSGDIRNTGDNPIRLRGSTGNLRVGLQFDAPLTRLQERNTYRQSLIEYQQARRAYYRYEDAIAMQLRAILRQIDLNQVNFELRRTALRVAVAQVESARLRLEEPPRQNQLDASTGALGPTTAQNLLSALNSLRGAQDDFLSVWVNYHVQRGLLDLSLGTMRLDTEGLWIDPGPMGRPFGYPNVEELGVDPATLWPDSSPSPETAPPGRSSEPSSDASSEPMAPDEGPPAPEAGGTNSGP
;
A
#
# COMPACT_ATOMS: atom_id res chain seq x y z
N MET A 1 29.85 42.16 8.65
CA MET A 1 31.21 41.59 8.56
C MET A 1 31.31 40.35 9.45
N THR A 2 32.18 39.37 9.19
CA THR A 2 32.32 38.14 10.02
C THR A 2 32.78 38.42 11.45
N THR A 3 33.36 39.59 11.68
CA THR A 3 33.81 40.10 12.99
C THR A 3 32.70 40.76 13.81
N GLY A 4 31.49 40.93 13.23
CA GLY A 4 30.39 41.66 13.86
C GLY A 4 30.42 43.17 13.64
N ALA A 5 31.39 43.68 12.88
CA ALA A 5 31.43 45.10 12.56
C ALA A 5 30.29 45.56 11.67
N ASP A 6 29.78 46.74 12.00
CA ASP A 6 28.75 47.47 11.27
C ASP A 6 29.30 48.82 10.81
N LEU A 7 29.16 49.13 9.52
CA LEU A 7 29.59 50.38 8.90
C LEU A 7 28.38 51.07 8.30
N THR A 8 28.06 52.23 8.86
CA THR A 8 27.02 53.12 8.35
C THR A 8 27.69 54.32 7.70
N VAL A 9 27.22 54.73 6.51
CA VAL A 9 27.70 55.91 5.79
C VAL A 9 26.48 56.76 5.43
N GLY A 10 26.47 58.00 5.89
CA GLY A 10 25.42 58.98 5.64
C GLY A 10 25.91 60.09 4.71
N LEU A 11 25.03 60.54 3.81
CA LEU A 11 25.24 61.75 3.01
C LEU A 11 23.99 62.61 3.10
N ALA A 12 24.10 63.78 3.71
CA ALA A 12 23.04 64.79 3.75
C ALA A 12 23.47 66.01 2.92
N ASN A 13 22.57 66.55 2.10
CA ASN A 13 22.82 67.75 1.30
C ASN A 13 21.63 68.70 1.42
N SER A 14 21.90 69.97 1.72
CA SER A 14 20.93 71.06 1.77
C SER A 14 21.34 72.14 0.78
N LEU A 15 20.45 72.47 -0.15
CA LEU A 15 20.64 73.50 -1.16
C LEU A 15 19.58 74.58 -0.94
N VAL A 16 20.02 75.80 -0.65
CA VAL A 16 19.14 76.95 -0.48
C VAL A 16 19.44 77.96 -1.58
N TRP A 17 18.45 78.18 -2.44
CA TRP A 17 18.48 79.18 -3.50
C TRP A 17 17.70 80.42 -3.06
N GLN A 18 18.38 81.57 -3.02
CA GLN A 18 17.74 82.85 -2.75
C GLN A 18 17.38 83.53 -4.07
N LEU A 19 16.07 83.64 -4.36
CA LEU A 19 15.55 84.14 -5.64
C LEU A 19 15.41 85.68 -5.70
N SER A 20 15.71 86.40 -4.62
CA SER A 20 15.59 87.87 -4.52
C SER A 20 16.60 88.45 -3.54
N GLY A 21 17.41 89.42 -4.00
CA GLY A 21 18.56 89.98 -3.28
C GLY A 21 19.88 89.66 -4.00
N PRO A 22 21.07 90.03 -3.47
CA PRO A 22 22.34 89.62 -4.06
C PRO A 22 22.38 88.10 -4.24
N ASP A 23 22.82 87.62 -5.42
CA ASP A 23 22.80 86.20 -5.81
C ASP A 23 23.68 85.34 -4.89
N THR A 24 23.13 84.89 -3.76
CA THR A 24 23.81 83.98 -2.83
C THR A 24 23.08 82.64 -2.81
N ASN A 25 23.71 81.62 -3.40
CA ASN A 25 23.30 80.23 -3.26
C ASN A 25 24.13 79.63 -2.14
N THR A 26 23.49 78.98 -1.16
CA THR A 26 24.23 78.25 -0.13
C THR A 26 23.98 76.76 -0.31
N ALA A 27 25.06 75.99 -0.31
CA ALA A 27 25.01 74.54 -0.37
C ALA A 27 25.76 73.99 0.85
N SER A 28 25.14 73.09 1.59
CA SER A 28 25.72 72.43 2.76
C SER A 28 25.62 70.92 2.58
N THR A 29 26.76 70.27 2.42
CA THR A 29 26.89 68.82 2.31
C THR A 29 27.61 68.28 3.53
N LEU A 30 27.04 67.26 4.16
CA LEU A 30 27.60 66.48 5.25
C LEU A 30 27.76 65.03 4.79
N LEU A 31 28.98 64.55 4.78
CA LEU A 31 29.30 63.13 4.63
C LEU A 31 29.73 62.61 6.00
N ASP A 32 28.99 61.67 6.57
CA ASP A 32 29.32 61.03 7.85
C ASP A 32 29.51 59.53 7.68
N PHE A 33 30.33 58.95 8.55
CA PHE A 33 30.46 57.51 8.68
C PHE A 33 30.54 57.11 10.15
N SER A 34 30.03 55.94 10.48
CA SER A 34 30.17 55.31 11.78
C SER A 34 30.44 53.82 11.61
N LEU A 35 31.63 53.38 12.02
CA LEU A 35 32.05 52.00 12.11
C LEU A 35 32.03 51.57 13.58
N LEU A 36 31.21 50.59 13.91
CA LEU A 36 31.16 49.94 15.21
C LEU A 36 31.79 48.55 15.08
N GLN A 37 32.84 48.28 15.84
CA GLN A 37 33.50 46.96 15.89
C GLN A 37 33.41 46.39 17.32
N PRO A 38 32.62 45.32 17.54
CA PRO A 38 32.62 44.63 18.82
C PRO A 38 33.92 43.83 19.01
N LEU A 39 34.44 43.76 20.25
CA LEU A 39 35.67 43.04 20.61
C LEU A 39 35.44 41.87 21.57
N LEU A 40 34.34 41.88 22.34
CA LEU A 40 33.97 40.82 23.30
C LEU A 40 32.60 40.22 22.92
N ARG A 41 31.55 40.48 23.72
CA ARG A 41 30.15 40.10 23.42
C ARG A 41 29.75 40.56 22.02
N ARG A 42 29.01 39.73 21.27
CA ARG A 42 28.60 39.95 19.85
C ARG A 42 29.73 39.96 18.82
N ALA A 43 30.98 39.80 19.23
CA ALA A 43 32.10 39.61 18.31
C ALA A 43 32.24 38.14 17.91
N GLY A 44 32.92 37.92 16.79
CA GLY A 44 33.31 36.58 16.35
C GLY A 44 32.31 35.90 15.41
N ARG A 45 32.87 35.03 14.57
CA ARG A 45 32.16 34.36 13.48
C ARG A 45 31.00 33.50 13.98
N SER A 46 31.22 32.76 15.07
CA SER A 46 30.22 31.84 15.63
C SER A 46 28.93 32.55 16.04
N ARG A 47 29.02 33.80 16.53
CA ARG A 47 27.85 34.59 16.92
C ARG A 47 27.14 35.22 15.72
N VAL A 48 27.90 35.88 14.85
CA VAL A 48 27.34 36.64 13.71
C VAL A 48 26.73 35.71 12.67
N MET A 49 27.33 34.54 12.46
CA MET A 49 26.86 33.58 11.45
C MET A 49 25.81 32.63 11.98
N GLU A 50 25.47 32.62 13.28
CA GLU A 50 24.52 31.65 13.84
C GLU A 50 23.16 31.69 13.14
N THR A 51 22.64 32.89 12.82
CA THR A 51 21.39 33.01 12.06
C THR A 51 21.50 32.43 10.65
N LEU A 52 22.65 32.57 9.99
CA LEU A 52 22.90 31.95 8.69
C LEU A 52 23.03 30.44 8.82
N THR A 53 23.78 29.93 9.80
CA THR A 53 23.91 28.50 10.13
C THR A 53 22.54 27.87 10.37
N LEU A 54 21.66 28.54 11.12
CA LEU A 54 20.29 28.09 11.34
C LEU A 54 19.47 28.06 10.04
N SER A 55 19.64 29.04 9.16
CA SER A 55 18.97 29.06 7.85
C SER A 55 19.43 27.92 6.93
N GLU A 56 20.74 27.63 6.90
CA GLU A 56 21.33 26.53 6.13
C GLU A 56 20.85 25.17 6.65
N ARG A 57 20.82 24.99 7.98
CA ARG A 57 20.31 23.76 8.61
C ARG A 57 18.81 23.58 8.40
N THR A 58 18.06 24.67 8.41
CA THR A 58 16.63 24.67 8.09
C THR A 58 16.37 24.25 6.64
N LEU A 59 17.20 24.73 5.69
CA LEU A 59 17.12 24.29 4.30
C LEU A 59 17.34 22.78 4.20
N LEU A 60 18.39 22.25 4.82
CA LEU A 60 18.67 20.81 4.85
C LEU A 60 17.51 20.01 5.46
N ALA A 61 16.92 20.49 6.56
CA ALA A 61 15.78 19.85 7.19
C ALA A 61 14.55 19.80 6.27
N ASN A 62 14.30 20.89 5.53
CA ASN A 62 13.19 20.98 4.59
C ASN A 62 13.39 20.07 3.37
N VAL A 63 14.62 19.93 2.86
CA VAL A 63 14.94 18.98 1.79
C VAL A 63 14.65 17.55 2.24
N ARG A 64 15.10 17.17 3.44
CA ARG A 64 14.81 15.86 4.05
C ARG A 64 13.31 15.62 4.23
N GLN A 65 12.59 16.65 4.67
CA GLN A 65 11.13 16.57 4.82
C GLN A 65 10.43 16.42 3.47
N MET A 66 10.94 17.06 2.40
CA MET A 66 10.40 16.92 1.05
C MET A 66 10.56 15.50 0.51
N GLU A 67 11.74 14.89 0.69
CA GLU A 67 11.96 13.51 0.25
C GLU A 67 11.03 12.52 0.97
N ARG A 68 10.89 12.64 2.30
CA ARG A 68 9.93 11.83 3.06
C ARG A 68 8.48 12.11 2.66
N TYR A 69 8.15 13.35 2.32
CA TYR A 69 6.82 13.71 1.82
C TYR A 69 6.50 13.01 0.50
N ARG A 70 7.45 12.93 -0.44
CA ARG A 70 7.27 12.20 -1.71
C ARG A 70 6.97 10.72 -1.49
N GLN A 71 7.75 10.08 -0.61
CA GLN A 71 7.54 8.68 -0.23
C GLN A 71 6.15 8.48 0.41
N GLY A 72 5.77 9.36 1.33
CA GLY A 72 4.43 9.34 1.95
C GLY A 72 3.30 9.60 0.97
N PHE A 73 3.48 10.52 0.03
CA PHE A 73 2.49 10.84 -1.00
C PHE A 73 2.20 9.64 -1.90
N PHE A 74 3.23 8.90 -2.32
CA PHE A 74 3.03 7.64 -3.05
C PHE A 74 2.17 6.65 -2.24
N MET A 75 2.51 6.45 -0.96
CA MET A 75 1.74 5.55 -0.09
C MET A 75 0.29 6.01 0.08
N ASP A 76 0.06 7.32 0.17
CA ASP A 76 -1.27 7.91 0.29
C ASP A 76 -2.11 7.66 -0.97
N ILE A 77 -1.54 7.84 -2.16
CA ILE A 77 -2.22 7.55 -3.44
C ILE A 77 -2.48 6.04 -3.60
N MET A 78 -1.51 5.20 -3.27
CA MET A 78 -1.63 3.76 -3.46
C MET A 78 -2.61 3.12 -2.48
N THR A 79 -2.57 3.53 -1.21
CA THR A 79 -3.24 2.80 -0.11
C THR A 79 -4.32 3.62 0.59
N GLY A 80 -4.44 4.91 0.28
CA GLY A 80 -5.26 5.87 1.02
C GLY A 80 -4.70 6.19 2.42
N VAL A 81 -3.49 5.70 2.73
CA VAL A 81 -2.83 5.83 4.02
C VAL A 81 -1.40 6.33 3.79
N GLY A 82 -1.12 7.59 4.09
CA GLY A 82 0.26 8.06 3.94
C GLY A 82 0.52 9.52 4.23
N SER A 83 -0.42 10.27 4.83
CA SER A 83 -0.27 11.73 5.00
C SER A 83 0.98 12.10 5.83
N GLN A 84 2.07 12.43 5.14
CA GLN A 84 3.25 13.03 5.75
C GLN A 84 3.12 14.54 5.66
N SER A 85 3.53 15.26 6.71
CA SER A 85 3.59 16.73 6.65
C SER A 85 4.62 17.15 5.60
N GLY A 86 4.17 17.87 4.58
CA GLY A 86 5.05 18.48 3.58
C GLY A 86 5.97 19.55 4.18
N PRO A 87 6.97 20.03 3.42
CA PRO A 87 7.95 20.99 3.90
C PRO A 87 7.27 22.24 4.47
N THR A 88 7.60 22.55 5.72
CA THR A 88 7.11 23.78 6.34
C THR A 88 8.17 24.87 6.20
N ARG A 89 7.73 26.11 5.97
CA ARG A 89 8.61 27.24 6.26
C ARG A 89 8.77 27.28 7.77
N ARG A 90 9.95 26.92 8.29
CA ARG A 90 10.33 27.23 9.68
C ARG A 90 10.42 28.76 9.76
N GLY A 91 9.31 29.41 10.06
CA GLY A 91 9.28 30.82 10.41
C GLY A 91 10.24 31.02 11.57
N GLY A 92 11.10 32.03 11.47
CA GLY A 92 12.17 32.30 12.44
C GLY A 92 11.70 32.14 13.88
N PHE A 93 12.47 31.37 14.64
CA PHE A 93 12.30 31.20 16.06
C PHE A 93 12.46 32.57 16.74
N PHE A 94 11.35 33.06 17.33
CA PHE A 94 11.07 34.39 17.89
C PHE A 94 10.49 35.45 16.94
N GLY A 95 9.28 35.91 17.28
CA GLY A 95 8.71 37.20 16.88
C GLY A 95 9.47 38.40 17.46
N ALA A 96 10.78 38.45 17.27
CA ALA A 96 11.65 39.56 17.68
C ALA A 96 12.81 39.73 16.69
N SER A 97 12.50 39.86 15.41
CA SER A 97 13.37 40.55 14.46
C SER A 97 12.48 41.39 13.56
N GLY A 98 12.64 42.71 13.69
CA GLY A 98 11.78 43.74 13.13
C GLY A 98 11.78 43.81 11.61
N LEU A 99 11.17 42.83 10.95
CA LEU A 99 10.67 42.94 9.58
C LEU A 99 9.15 42.71 9.61
N GLY A 100 8.44 43.68 10.16
CA GLY A 100 6.99 43.83 9.95
C GLY A 100 6.75 44.32 8.53
N GLY A 101 6.37 43.43 7.62
CA GLY A 101 6.10 43.82 6.23
C GLY A 101 5.61 42.72 5.27
N PHE A 102 5.58 41.45 5.68
CA PHE A 102 5.01 40.36 4.88
C PHE A 102 3.98 39.59 5.69
N SER A 103 2.76 40.14 5.83
CA SER A 103 1.59 39.36 6.26
C SER A 103 1.07 38.56 5.07
N GLY A 104 1.63 37.37 4.88
CA GLY A 104 1.26 36.50 3.77
C GLY A 104 1.52 35.02 4.02
N VAL A 105 1.60 34.56 5.27
CA VAL A 105 1.38 33.16 5.68
C VAL A 105 1.30 33.04 7.20
N GLY A 106 0.12 32.61 7.68
CA GLY A 106 -0.12 31.85 8.92
C GLY A 106 0.60 32.27 10.20
N GLY A 107 -0.06 33.11 11.00
CA GLY A 107 0.09 33.07 12.44
C GLY A 107 -0.49 31.76 12.98
N GLY A 108 0.39 30.81 13.28
CA GLY A 108 0.10 29.60 14.03
C GLY A 108 1.13 29.47 15.14
N GLY A 109 0.71 29.83 16.36
CA GLY A 109 1.52 29.67 17.56
C GLY A 109 1.78 28.18 17.88
N PHE A 110 2.76 27.98 18.77
CA PHE A 110 2.97 26.72 19.48
C PHE A 110 1.64 26.10 19.92
N GLY A 111 1.43 24.83 19.58
CA GLY A 111 0.17 24.13 19.82
C GLY A 111 -0.41 23.42 18.60
N GLY A 112 0.41 23.09 17.62
CA GLY A 112 0.06 22.18 16.53
C GLY A 112 0.53 20.75 16.80
N VAL A 113 0.30 20.22 18.01
CA VAL A 113 0.00 18.79 18.13
C VAL A 113 -1.45 18.66 17.62
N GLY A 114 -1.63 18.95 16.34
CA GLY A 114 -2.77 18.46 15.61
C GLY A 114 -2.59 16.98 15.68
N GLY A 115 -3.48 16.33 16.43
CA GLY A 115 -3.47 14.90 16.55
C GLY A 115 -3.24 14.32 15.16
N SER A 116 -2.36 13.32 15.11
CA SER A 116 -2.88 12.08 14.57
C SER A 116 -4.20 11.81 15.31
N THR A 117 -5.27 12.43 14.83
CA THR A 117 -6.54 11.74 14.74
C THR A 117 -6.15 10.50 13.98
N PHE A 118 -5.82 9.47 14.76
CA PHE A 118 -6.02 8.09 14.38
C PHE A 118 -7.34 8.14 13.64
N GLY A 119 -7.27 8.03 12.32
CA GLY A 119 -8.43 7.96 11.46
C GLY A 119 -9.12 6.67 11.84
N GLY A 120 -9.83 6.70 12.96
CA GLY A 120 -10.88 5.78 13.35
C GLY A 120 -12.07 6.03 12.46
N ALA A 121 -11.84 5.92 11.15
CA ALA A 121 -12.79 5.37 10.20
C ALA A 121 -12.40 3.89 9.95
N GLY A 122 -11.90 3.21 10.98
CA GLY A 122 -12.08 1.77 11.13
C GLY A 122 -13.55 1.52 11.47
N GLY A 123 -14.40 1.61 10.45
CA GLY A 123 -15.75 1.08 10.55
C GLY A 123 -15.64 -0.39 10.89
N LEU A 124 -16.08 -0.74 12.11
CA LEU A 124 -16.44 -2.09 12.50
C LEU A 124 -17.66 -2.52 11.67
N ALA A 125 -17.45 -2.78 10.39
CA ALA A 125 -18.36 -3.53 9.55
C ALA A 125 -17.83 -4.96 9.48
N GLY A 126 -18.67 -5.92 9.88
CA GLY A 126 -18.29 -7.28 10.23
C GLY A 126 -17.55 -8.04 9.13
N GLY A 127 -16.37 -8.55 9.52
CA GLY A 127 -15.44 -9.36 8.74
C GLY A 127 -14.09 -9.24 9.44
N ALA A 128 -13.61 -10.33 10.02
CA ALA A 128 -12.49 -10.34 10.97
C ALA A 128 -11.30 -9.42 10.59
N GLY A 129 -11.13 -8.30 11.29
CA GLY A 129 -9.86 -7.60 11.53
C GLY A 129 -9.10 -6.98 10.36
N ALA A 130 -9.59 -7.07 9.12
CA ALA A 130 -8.89 -6.59 7.93
C ALA A 130 -9.46 -5.24 7.46
N GLY A 131 -8.71 -4.15 7.60
CA GLY A 131 -9.11 -2.84 7.06
C GLY A 131 -9.29 -2.90 5.55
N THR A 132 -10.25 -2.17 4.99
CA THR A 132 -10.33 -2.01 3.53
C THR A 132 -9.21 -1.06 3.10
N ALA A 133 -8.33 -1.50 2.19
CA ALA A 133 -7.33 -0.59 1.62
C ALA A 133 -8.04 0.53 0.85
N GLY A 134 -7.58 1.76 1.01
CA GLY A 134 -8.03 2.90 0.23
C GLY A 134 -7.20 3.07 -1.04
N GLY A 135 -7.34 4.23 -1.69
CA GLY A 135 -6.52 4.61 -2.83
C GLY A 135 -6.64 3.64 -4.01
N TYR A 136 -5.54 3.51 -4.76
CA TYR A 136 -5.44 2.64 -5.93
C TYR A 136 -5.69 1.15 -5.61
N LEU A 137 -5.11 0.63 -4.52
CA LEU A 137 -5.27 -0.77 -4.12
C LEU A 137 -6.70 -1.10 -3.74
N GLY A 138 -7.41 -0.19 -3.08
CA GLY A 138 -8.84 -0.33 -2.80
C GLY A 138 -9.70 -0.42 -4.06
N LEU A 139 -9.34 0.31 -5.12
CA LEU A 139 -10.03 0.23 -6.41
C LEU A 139 -9.80 -1.12 -7.09
N LEU A 140 -8.59 -1.64 -7.07
CA LEU A 140 -8.29 -2.98 -7.60
C LEU A 140 -9.01 -4.07 -6.79
N GLN A 141 -9.00 -3.97 -5.46
CA GLN A 141 -9.68 -4.91 -4.57
C GLN A 141 -11.20 -4.92 -4.84
N SER A 142 -11.84 -3.75 -4.93
CA SER A 142 -13.27 -3.64 -5.20
C SER A 142 -13.67 -4.15 -6.59
N GLN A 143 -12.83 -3.96 -7.62
CA GLN A 143 -13.03 -4.61 -8.92
C GLN A 143 -13.04 -6.13 -8.79
N GLN A 144 -12.11 -6.71 -8.02
CA GLN A 144 -12.03 -8.15 -7.86
C GLN A 144 -13.21 -8.72 -7.05
N ILE A 145 -13.66 -8.02 -6.00
CA ILE A 145 -14.88 -8.38 -5.26
C ILE A 145 -16.11 -8.38 -6.18
N ILE A 146 -16.23 -7.40 -7.08
CA ILE A 146 -17.30 -7.36 -8.09
C ILE A 146 -17.25 -8.60 -8.99
N ARG A 147 -16.06 -9.01 -9.46
CA ARG A 147 -15.90 -10.23 -10.28
C ARG A 147 -16.28 -11.50 -9.51
N ASN A 148 -15.86 -11.63 -8.25
CA ASN A 148 -16.24 -12.75 -7.39
C ASN A 148 -17.76 -12.81 -7.20
N GLN A 149 -18.43 -11.66 -7.02
CA GLN A 149 -19.88 -11.57 -6.93
C GLN A 149 -20.59 -11.96 -8.24
N GLU A 150 -20.05 -11.55 -9.39
CA GLU A 150 -20.58 -11.95 -10.71
C GLU A 150 -20.49 -13.48 -10.92
N ALA A 151 -19.35 -14.08 -10.58
CA ALA A 151 -19.16 -15.54 -10.61
C ALA A 151 -20.13 -16.27 -9.67
N ASN A 152 -20.35 -15.75 -8.46
CA ASN A 152 -21.32 -16.29 -7.52
C ASN A 152 -22.76 -16.22 -8.08
N ILE A 153 -23.14 -15.10 -8.71
CA ILE A 153 -24.46 -14.96 -9.35
C ILE A 153 -24.64 -15.98 -10.48
N ALA A 154 -23.62 -16.17 -11.33
CA ALA A 154 -23.68 -17.17 -12.40
C ALA A 154 -23.87 -18.60 -11.85
N SER A 155 -23.15 -18.93 -10.76
CA SER A 155 -23.29 -20.22 -10.07
C SER A 155 -24.68 -20.40 -9.43
N LEU A 156 -25.22 -19.34 -8.81
CA LEU A 156 -26.56 -19.35 -8.21
C LEU A 156 -27.66 -19.49 -9.27
N GLN A 157 -27.52 -18.85 -10.43
CA GLN A 157 -28.48 -18.98 -11.54
C GLN A 157 -28.46 -20.39 -12.13
N SER A 158 -27.28 -20.97 -12.32
CA SER A 158 -27.13 -22.37 -12.76
C SER A 158 -27.79 -23.34 -11.77
N SER A 159 -27.52 -23.13 -10.47
CA SER A 159 -28.14 -23.92 -9.40
C SER A 159 -29.67 -23.77 -9.39
N LEU A 160 -30.19 -22.56 -9.58
CA LEU A 160 -31.63 -22.31 -9.65
C LEU A 160 -32.27 -23.07 -10.82
N ALA A 161 -31.67 -23.05 -12.00
CA ALA A 161 -32.17 -23.77 -13.16
C ALA A 161 -32.24 -25.28 -12.92
N GLN A 162 -31.21 -25.85 -12.27
CA GLN A 162 -31.19 -27.26 -11.89
C GLN A 162 -32.28 -27.61 -10.85
N LEU A 163 -32.48 -26.76 -9.85
CA LEU A 163 -33.51 -26.97 -8.82
C LEU A 163 -34.93 -26.84 -9.37
N GLU A 164 -35.17 -25.93 -10.32
CA GLU A 164 -36.45 -25.82 -11.03
C GLU A 164 -36.77 -27.11 -11.79
N ALA A 165 -35.77 -27.73 -12.44
CA ALA A 165 -35.92 -29.01 -13.11
C ALA A 165 -36.23 -30.14 -12.11
N PHE A 166 -35.56 -30.19 -10.95
CA PHE A 166 -35.88 -31.15 -9.90
C PHE A 166 -37.27 -30.95 -9.29
N ARG A 167 -37.75 -29.71 -9.20
CA ARG A 167 -39.11 -29.41 -8.74
C ARG A 167 -40.15 -29.88 -9.75
N ALA A 168 -39.90 -29.70 -11.05
CA ALA A 168 -40.75 -30.24 -12.10
C ALA A 168 -40.82 -31.79 -12.04
N ALA A 169 -39.73 -32.43 -11.63
CA ALA A 169 -39.68 -33.88 -11.39
C ALA A 169 -40.22 -34.33 -10.02
N GLY A 170 -40.77 -33.41 -9.19
CA GLY A 170 -41.27 -33.73 -7.85
C GLY A 170 -40.19 -34.13 -6.83
N ARG A 171 -38.91 -33.87 -7.13
CA ARG A 171 -37.77 -34.23 -6.27
C ARG A 171 -37.43 -33.20 -5.20
N ILE A 172 -37.87 -31.95 -5.37
CA ILE A 172 -37.60 -30.87 -4.40
C ILE A 172 -38.84 -30.01 -4.19
N ASP A 173 -38.94 -29.43 -2.99
CA ASP A 173 -40.05 -28.57 -2.60
C ASP A 173 -39.97 -27.18 -3.27
N PHE A 174 -41.13 -26.58 -3.51
CA PHE A 174 -41.27 -25.25 -4.08
C PHE A 174 -40.58 -24.19 -3.22
N PHE A 175 -40.68 -24.28 -1.89
CA PHE A 175 -40.07 -23.31 -0.99
C PHE A 175 -38.54 -23.22 -1.17
N GLN A 176 -37.87 -24.36 -1.36
CA GLN A 176 -36.43 -24.41 -1.59
C GLN A 176 -36.03 -23.69 -2.88
N VAL A 177 -36.83 -23.83 -3.95
CA VAL A 177 -36.60 -23.13 -5.23
C VAL A 177 -36.79 -21.62 -5.05
N GLU A 178 -37.87 -21.19 -4.39
CA GLU A 178 -38.11 -19.76 -4.16
C GLU A 178 -37.07 -19.11 -3.24
N GLN A 179 -36.53 -19.85 -2.27
CA GLN A 179 -35.44 -19.37 -1.43
C GLN A 179 -34.18 -19.05 -2.25
N VAL A 180 -33.80 -19.94 -3.17
CA VAL A 180 -32.66 -19.71 -4.07
C VAL A 180 -32.95 -18.56 -5.04
N ARG A 181 -34.19 -18.46 -5.55
CA ARG A 181 -34.59 -17.31 -6.38
C ARG A 181 -34.49 -15.99 -5.62
N GLN A 182 -34.94 -15.95 -4.37
CA GLN A 182 -34.80 -14.77 -3.51
C GLN A 182 -33.34 -14.40 -3.31
N GLN A 183 -32.44 -15.38 -3.12
CA GLN A 183 -31.01 -15.12 -3.03
C GLN A 183 -30.46 -14.48 -4.31
N VAL A 184 -30.84 -14.97 -5.49
CA VAL A 184 -30.38 -14.40 -6.77
C VAL A 184 -30.73 -12.91 -6.82
N PHE A 185 -31.94 -12.53 -6.41
CA PHE A 185 -32.33 -11.12 -6.34
C PHE A 185 -31.51 -10.31 -5.32
N GLN A 186 -31.27 -10.86 -4.13
CA GLN A 186 -30.42 -10.22 -3.13
C GLN A 186 -28.98 -10.02 -3.66
N SER A 187 -28.44 -11.03 -4.33
CA SER A 187 -27.09 -11.02 -4.91
C SER A 187 -26.95 -9.99 -6.04
N ASN A 188 -27.98 -9.84 -6.88
CA ASN A 188 -28.04 -8.79 -7.89
C ASN A 188 -28.10 -7.39 -7.25
N SER A 189 -28.90 -7.20 -6.20
CA SER A 189 -28.96 -5.93 -5.47
C SER A 189 -27.60 -5.56 -4.84
N GLN A 190 -26.90 -6.55 -4.28
CA GLN A 190 -25.54 -6.39 -3.77
C GLN A 190 -24.56 -5.99 -4.89
N LEU A 191 -24.62 -6.65 -6.06
CA LEU A 191 -23.78 -6.30 -7.21
C LEU A 191 -23.98 -4.86 -7.68
N LEU A 192 -25.23 -4.39 -7.77
CA LEU A 192 -25.53 -3.00 -8.13
C LEU A 192 -24.97 -2.01 -7.09
N THR A 193 -25.05 -2.36 -5.80
CA THR A 193 -24.49 -1.55 -4.72
C THR A 193 -22.96 -1.49 -4.80
N LEU A 194 -22.29 -2.63 -5.02
CA LEU A 194 -20.84 -2.73 -5.20
C LEU A 194 -20.35 -1.91 -6.40
N ARG A 195 -21.07 -1.97 -7.52
CA ARG A 195 -20.77 -1.17 -8.72
C ARG A 195 -20.94 0.32 -8.45
N ARG A 196 -21.99 0.73 -7.76
CA ARG A 196 -22.17 2.14 -7.36
C ARG A 196 -21.03 2.60 -6.45
N SER A 197 -20.72 1.85 -5.40
CA SER A 197 -19.63 2.23 -4.48
C SER A 197 -18.27 2.29 -5.17
N TYR A 198 -18.04 1.42 -6.16
CA TYR A 198 -16.84 1.49 -7.00
C TYR A 198 -16.77 2.78 -7.81
N GLN A 199 -17.88 3.22 -8.41
CA GLN A 199 -17.94 4.50 -9.11
C GLN A 199 -17.70 5.69 -8.17
N ASP A 200 -18.32 5.68 -6.99
CA ASP A 200 -18.12 6.73 -5.98
C ASP A 200 -16.64 6.78 -5.50
N ALA A 201 -16.00 5.62 -5.32
CA ALA A 201 -14.58 5.53 -4.97
C ALA A 201 -13.66 6.00 -6.10
N LEU A 202 -14.01 5.70 -7.35
CA LEU A 202 -13.26 6.14 -8.53
C LEU A 202 -13.34 7.67 -8.67
N ASP A 203 -14.50 8.28 -8.42
CA ASP A 203 -14.63 9.74 -8.42
C ASP A 203 -13.91 10.43 -7.26
N ALA A 204 -13.83 9.79 -6.09
CA ALA A 204 -12.96 10.25 -5.00
C ALA A 204 -11.48 10.21 -5.42
N PHE A 205 -11.04 9.09 -5.99
CA PHE A 205 -9.65 8.92 -6.45
C PHE A 205 -9.27 9.93 -7.56
N LYS A 206 -10.19 10.24 -8.49
CA LYS A 206 -9.96 11.32 -9.47
C LYS A 206 -9.72 12.67 -8.78
N ARG A 207 -10.50 13.00 -7.74
CA ARG A 207 -10.29 14.24 -6.97
C ARG A 207 -8.92 14.24 -6.29
N ASP A 208 -8.49 13.12 -5.75
CA ASP A 208 -7.19 12.99 -5.09
C ASP A 208 -6.03 13.17 -6.09
N LEU A 209 -6.19 12.68 -7.33
CA LEU A 209 -5.26 12.94 -8.43
C LEU A 209 -5.37 14.36 -9.03
N GLY A 210 -6.30 15.19 -8.56
CA GLY A 210 -6.57 16.51 -9.13
C GLY A 210 -7.23 16.49 -10.51
N LEU A 211 -7.81 15.35 -10.90
CA LEU A 211 -8.48 15.15 -12.19
C LEU A 211 -9.98 15.52 -12.09
N PRO A 212 -10.57 16.15 -13.11
CA PRO A 212 -12.01 16.35 -13.20
C PRO A 212 -12.79 15.01 -13.20
N PRO A 213 -13.95 14.92 -12.52
CA PRO A 213 -14.74 13.69 -12.44
C PRO A 213 -15.27 13.19 -13.79
N SER A 214 -15.38 14.09 -14.78
CA SER A 214 -15.88 13.78 -16.13
C SER A 214 -14.91 12.95 -16.99
N ILE A 215 -13.64 12.81 -16.60
CA ILE A 215 -12.66 12.04 -17.37
C ILE A 215 -12.98 10.54 -17.22
N PRO A 216 -13.10 9.77 -18.31
CA PRO A 216 -13.19 8.32 -18.21
C PRO A 216 -11.84 7.75 -17.76
N LEU A 217 -11.83 7.08 -16.61
CA LEU A 217 -10.64 6.43 -16.03
C LEU A 217 -10.91 4.93 -15.90
N ARG A 218 -9.98 4.11 -16.36
CA ARG A 218 -10.00 2.65 -16.18
C ARG A 218 -8.76 2.24 -15.40
N VAL A 219 -8.98 1.56 -14.28
CA VAL A 219 -7.91 1.07 -13.40
C VAL A 219 -7.58 -0.35 -13.81
N GLU A 220 -6.33 -0.60 -14.20
CA GLU A 220 -5.81 -1.93 -14.56
C GLU A 220 -4.43 -2.13 -13.96
N ASP A 221 -4.23 -3.29 -13.32
CA ASP A 221 -2.95 -3.77 -12.80
C ASP A 221 -2.95 -5.29 -12.80
N ALA A 222 -1.78 -5.90 -12.97
CA ALA A 222 -1.58 -7.34 -12.88
C ALA A 222 -1.31 -7.81 -11.43
N MET A 223 -1.09 -6.90 -10.48
CA MET A 223 -0.70 -7.23 -9.11
C MET A 223 -1.69 -8.13 -8.37
N LEU A 224 -3.00 -8.02 -8.66
CA LEU A 224 -4.04 -8.87 -8.08
C LEU A 224 -4.42 -10.07 -8.96
N ASP A 225 -3.67 -10.35 -10.04
CA ASP A 225 -4.03 -11.41 -10.98
C ASP A 225 -4.00 -12.80 -10.34
N GLN A 226 -3.09 -13.02 -9.39
CA GLN A 226 -3.05 -14.26 -8.59
C GLN A 226 -4.33 -14.49 -7.77
N PHE A 227 -5.11 -13.44 -7.48
CA PHE A 227 -6.40 -13.53 -6.77
C PHE A 227 -7.61 -13.56 -7.70
N LYS A 228 -7.41 -13.60 -9.02
CA LYS A 228 -8.45 -14.01 -9.97
C LYS A 228 -8.62 -15.53 -9.86
N LEU A 229 -9.08 -16.01 -8.70
CA LEU A 229 -9.11 -17.45 -8.39
C LEU A 229 -9.98 -18.24 -9.38
N ILE A 230 -11.07 -17.62 -9.86
CA ILE A 230 -11.85 -18.11 -10.99
C ILE A 230 -11.51 -17.25 -12.20
N ASP A 231 -11.12 -17.88 -13.31
CA ASP A 231 -10.80 -17.19 -14.55
C ASP A 231 -12.02 -16.41 -15.07
N PRO A 232 -11.89 -15.10 -15.38
CA PRO A 232 -12.95 -14.31 -15.99
C PRO A 232 -13.51 -14.91 -17.29
N ALA A 233 -12.76 -15.76 -17.99
CA ALA A 233 -13.23 -16.45 -19.19
C ALA A 233 -14.25 -17.56 -18.90
N ILE A 234 -14.27 -18.14 -17.69
CA ILE A 234 -15.18 -19.24 -17.32
C ILE A 234 -16.59 -18.72 -17.02
N VAL A 235 -16.72 -17.54 -16.39
CA VAL A 235 -18.01 -16.99 -15.96
C VAL A 235 -19.00 -16.76 -17.12
N PRO A 236 -18.58 -16.23 -18.30
CA PRO A 236 -19.43 -16.14 -19.47
C PRO A 236 -19.91 -17.50 -19.98
N VAL A 237 -19.06 -18.54 -19.94
CA VAL A 237 -19.43 -19.90 -20.35
C VAL A 237 -20.57 -20.42 -19.45
N GLN A 238 -20.41 -20.32 -18.13
CA GLN A 238 -21.46 -20.71 -17.17
C GLN A 238 -22.79 -19.97 -17.41
N SER A 239 -22.70 -18.67 -17.68
CA SER A 239 -23.87 -17.84 -17.96
C SER A 239 -24.58 -18.25 -19.25
N ARG A 240 -23.83 -18.55 -20.32
CA ARG A 240 -24.37 -19.04 -21.59
C ARG A 240 -25.00 -20.42 -21.43
N LEU A 241 -24.34 -21.35 -20.75
CA LEU A 241 -24.87 -22.69 -20.47
C LEU A 241 -26.19 -22.64 -19.69
N THR A 242 -26.24 -21.81 -18.64
CA THR A 242 -27.46 -21.62 -17.84
C THR A 242 -28.59 -21.05 -18.69
N HIS A 243 -28.28 -20.06 -19.53
CA HIS A 243 -29.26 -19.51 -20.47
C HIS A 243 -29.78 -20.58 -21.43
N MET A 244 -28.88 -21.37 -22.04
CA MET A 244 -29.26 -22.43 -22.97
C MET A 244 -30.10 -23.51 -22.28
N GLN A 245 -29.73 -23.94 -21.07
CA GLN A 245 -30.49 -24.90 -20.27
C GLN A 245 -31.93 -24.44 -20.04
N ARG A 246 -32.12 -23.17 -19.64
CA ARG A 246 -33.47 -22.61 -19.42
C ARG A 246 -34.28 -22.62 -20.72
N VAL A 247 -33.69 -22.16 -21.82
CA VAL A 247 -34.43 -22.08 -23.09
C VAL A 247 -34.75 -23.47 -23.64
N VAL A 248 -33.86 -24.45 -23.49
CA VAL A 248 -34.12 -25.86 -23.81
C VAL A 248 -35.27 -26.40 -22.97
N GLY A 249 -35.25 -26.15 -21.66
CA GLY A 249 -36.32 -26.54 -20.74
C GLY A 249 -37.68 -25.96 -21.15
N GLU A 250 -37.76 -24.66 -21.41
CA GLU A 250 -38.98 -23.98 -21.89
C GLU A 250 -39.48 -24.57 -23.20
N ARG A 251 -38.57 -24.89 -24.12
CA ARG A 251 -38.91 -25.47 -25.42
C ARG A 251 -39.48 -26.89 -25.27
N ILE A 252 -38.89 -27.71 -24.40
CA ILE A 252 -39.38 -29.07 -24.09
C ILE A 252 -40.77 -28.99 -23.45
N ILE A 253 -40.98 -28.08 -22.49
CA ILE A 253 -42.28 -27.88 -21.83
C ILE A 253 -43.35 -27.45 -22.85
N ALA A 254 -43.02 -26.52 -23.75
CA ALA A 254 -43.95 -26.07 -24.79
C ALA A 254 -44.33 -27.18 -25.80
N MET A 255 -43.54 -28.24 -25.89
CA MET A 255 -43.84 -29.41 -26.73
C MET A 255 -44.65 -30.46 -26.00
N LEU A 256 -44.67 -30.51 -24.66
CA LEU A 256 -45.40 -31.54 -23.92
C LEU A 256 -46.93 -31.37 -24.10
N PRO A 257 -47.69 -32.48 -24.27
CA PRO A 257 -49.13 -32.40 -24.54
C PRO A 257 -49.94 -32.23 -23.26
N ASP A 258 -50.96 -31.37 -23.29
CA ASP A 258 -51.88 -31.17 -22.15
C ASP A 258 -52.80 -32.39 -21.89
N ASN A 259 -53.07 -33.22 -22.90
CA ASN A 259 -54.10 -34.30 -22.85
C ASN A 259 -53.60 -35.68 -23.34
N GLY A 260 -52.33 -36.02 -23.11
CA GLY A 260 -51.81 -37.40 -23.22
C GLY A 260 -51.45 -37.91 -24.62
N GLY A 261 -51.89 -37.25 -25.70
CA GLY A 261 -51.45 -37.53 -27.08
C GLY A 261 -50.67 -36.37 -27.68
N LEU A 262 -49.55 -36.66 -28.33
CA LEU A 262 -48.67 -35.66 -28.96
C LEU A 262 -48.75 -35.75 -30.49
N PRO A 263 -49.69 -35.06 -31.17
CA PRO A 263 -49.84 -35.14 -32.62
C PRO A 263 -48.63 -34.55 -33.37
N TRP A 264 -48.33 -35.06 -34.56
CA TRP A 264 -47.28 -34.50 -35.41
C TRP A 264 -47.74 -33.15 -35.96
N SER A 265 -47.02 -32.08 -35.64
CA SER A 265 -47.33 -30.72 -36.04
C SER A 265 -46.08 -29.98 -36.52
N ASP A 266 -46.27 -28.92 -37.29
CA ASP A 266 -45.17 -28.02 -37.69
C ASP A 266 -44.48 -27.39 -36.47
N SER A 267 -45.22 -27.19 -35.37
CA SER A 267 -44.65 -26.70 -34.11
C SER A 267 -43.73 -27.72 -33.43
N LEU A 268 -44.07 -29.02 -33.48
CA LEU A 268 -43.22 -30.10 -32.97
C LEU A 268 -41.98 -30.27 -33.84
N ARG A 269 -42.15 -30.27 -35.18
CA ARG A 269 -41.03 -30.33 -36.14
C ARG A 269 -40.05 -29.18 -35.93
N GLY A 270 -40.55 -27.94 -35.93
CA GLY A 270 -39.74 -26.75 -35.66
C GLY A 270 -39.22 -26.68 -34.22
N GLY A 271 -39.84 -27.41 -33.28
CA GLY A 271 -39.36 -27.63 -31.92
C GLY A 271 -38.10 -28.48 -31.88
N LEU A 272 -38.16 -29.63 -32.54
CA LEU A 272 -37.04 -30.56 -32.67
C LEU A 272 -35.86 -29.96 -33.44
N GLU A 273 -36.11 -29.26 -34.55
CA GLU A 273 -35.05 -28.54 -35.28
C GLU A 273 -34.37 -27.47 -34.42
N ASP A 274 -35.12 -26.80 -33.53
CA ASP A 274 -34.54 -25.84 -32.59
C ASP A 274 -33.70 -26.53 -31.52
N LEU A 275 -34.13 -27.70 -31.01
CA LEU A 275 -33.33 -28.51 -30.09
C LEU A 275 -32.02 -28.97 -30.74
N THR A 276 -32.03 -29.38 -32.02
CA THR A 276 -30.82 -29.75 -32.76
C THR A 276 -29.84 -28.58 -32.84
N ARG A 277 -30.32 -27.36 -33.16
CA ARG A 277 -29.46 -26.16 -33.17
C ARG A 277 -28.84 -25.87 -31.81
N ARG A 278 -29.61 -26.03 -30.73
CA ARG A 278 -29.14 -25.81 -29.35
C ARG A 278 -28.13 -26.86 -28.91
N LEU A 279 -28.30 -28.10 -29.34
CA LEU A 279 -27.36 -29.18 -29.11
C LEU A 279 -26.03 -28.93 -29.83
N ALA A 280 -26.06 -28.41 -31.06
CA ALA A 280 -24.86 -28.00 -31.78
C ALA A 280 -24.12 -26.85 -31.06
N GLN A 281 -24.85 -25.86 -30.54
CA GLN A 281 -24.27 -24.79 -29.71
C GLN A 281 -23.65 -25.36 -28.41
N LEU A 282 -24.28 -26.35 -27.78
CA LEU A 282 -23.74 -27.01 -26.58
C LEU A 282 -22.39 -27.68 -26.88
N GLU A 283 -22.29 -28.39 -28.01
CA GLU A 283 -21.03 -29.01 -28.44
C GLU A 283 -19.95 -27.97 -28.77
N GLU A 284 -20.32 -26.80 -29.31
CA GLU A 284 -19.39 -25.69 -29.54
C GLU A 284 -18.83 -25.14 -28.22
N GLU A 285 -19.69 -24.92 -27.22
CA GLU A 285 -19.26 -24.48 -25.88
C GLU A 285 -18.39 -25.55 -25.20
N ARG A 286 -18.76 -26.83 -25.30
CA ARG A 286 -17.95 -27.95 -24.79
C ARG A 286 -16.56 -27.97 -25.43
N ALA A 287 -16.49 -27.82 -26.75
CA ALA A 287 -15.23 -27.75 -27.49
C ALA A 287 -14.40 -26.52 -27.11
N HIS A 288 -15.04 -25.38 -26.82
CA HIS A 288 -14.38 -24.19 -26.31
C HIS A 288 -13.76 -24.43 -24.93
N VAL A 289 -14.51 -25.06 -24.00
CA VAL A 289 -14.00 -25.41 -22.67
C VAL A 289 -12.76 -26.30 -22.76
N LEU A 290 -12.79 -27.33 -23.62
CA LEU A 290 -11.66 -28.24 -23.83
C LEU A 290 -10.44 -27.55 -24.46
N ARG A 291 -10.65 -26.57 -25.33
CA ARG A 291 -9.57 -25.89 -26.07
C ARG A 291 -8.93 -24.75 -25.28
N GLU A 292 -9.73 -23.98 -24.55
CA GLU A 292 -9.29 -22.73 -23.92
C GLU A 292 -9.18 -22.88 -22.40
N ASN A 293 -10.26 -23.33 -21.73
CA ASN A 293 -10.32 -23.32 -20.27
C ASN A 293 -9.51 -24.46 -19.64
N VAL A 294 -9.59 -25.68 -20.17
CA VAL A 294 -8.86 -26.83 -19.63
C VAL A 294 -7.34 -26.62 -19.64
N PRO A 295 -6.71 -26.20 -20.77
CA PRO A 295 -5.28 -25.91 -20.77
C PRO A 295 -4.92 -24.73 -19.86
N SER A 296 -5.84 -23.79 -19.61
CA SER A 296 -5.64 -22.71 -18.65
C SER A 296 -5.49 -23.23 -17.23
N VAL A 297 -6.38 -24.14 -16.82
CA VAL A 297 -6.32 -24.76 -15.49
C VAL A 297 -5.11 -25.68 -15.35
N GLU A 298 -4.73 -26.44 -16.39
CA GLU A 298 -3.51 -27.25 -16.38
C GLU A 298 -2.26 -26.38 -16.14
N ARG A 299 -2.17 -25.22 -16.80
CA ARG A 299 -1.10 -24.24 -16.55
C ARG A 299 -1.10 -23.73 -15.12
N ASP A 300 -2.27 -23.44 -14.54
CA ASP A 300 -2.37 -23.01 -13.14
C ASP A 300 -1.91 -24.12 -12.16
N ILE A 301 -2.20 -25.40 -12.47
CA ILE A 301 -1.72 -26.53 -11.67
C ILE A 301 -0.20 -26.69 -11.78
N ASP A 302 0.39 -26.42 -12.95
CA ASP A 302 1.84 -26.43 -13.13
C ASP A 302 2.51 -25.30 -12.33
N VAL A 303 1.94 -24.09 -12.34
CA VAL A 303 2.41 -22.97 -11.51
C VAL A 303 2.31 -23.32 -10.02
N PHE A 304 1.23 -23.99 -9.59
CA PHE A 304 1.13 -24.49 -8.22
C PHE A 304 2.25 -25.49 -7.90
N ARG A 305 2.55 -26.44 -8.80
CA ARG A 305 3.66 -27.39 -8.60
C ARG A 305 5.00 -26.67 -8.43
N GLU A 306 5.24 -25.62 -9.20
CA GLU A 306 6.46 -24.80 -9.13
C GLU A 306 6.57 -24.00 -7.83
N SER A 307 5.46 -23.59 -7.22
CA SER A 307 5.45 -22.81 -5.97
C SER A 307 5.59 -23.65 -4.69
N ILE A 308 5.50 -24.99 -4.78
CA ILE A 308 5.58 -25.91 -3.62
C ILE A 308 6.83 -25.69 -2.76
N PRO A 309 8.06 -25.58 -3.31
CA PRO A 309 9.25 -25.39 -2.50
C PRO A 309 9.22 -24.09 -1.69
N GLU A 310 8.77 -23.00 -2.32
CA GLU A 310 8.62 -21.70 -1.66
C GLU A 310 7.55 -21.76 -0.57
N ARG A 311 6.41 -22.42 -0.83
CA ARG A 311 5.37 -22.66 0.18
C ARG A 311 5.93 -23.44 1.36
N GLY A 312 6.67 -24.51 1.12
CA GLY A 312 7.33 -25.31 2.16
C GLY A 312 8.25 -24.48 3.04
N ALA A 313 9.09 -23.63 2.42
CA ALA A 313 9.96 -22.72 3.14
C ALA A 313 9.18 -21.67 3.96
N ASN A 314 8.11 -21.09 3.42
CA ASN A 314 7.28 -20.11 4.12
C ASN A 314 6.59 -20.73 5.33
N ALA A 315 5.99 -21.92 5.18
CA ALA A 315 5.29 -22.62 6.26
C ALA A 315 6.25 -23.00 7.39
N ALA A 316 7.46 -23.49 7.07
CA ALA A 316 8.49 -23.80 8.06
C ALA A 316 8.89 -22.56 8.86
N ARG A 317 9.07 -21.42 8.19
CA ARG A 317 9.45 -20.15 8.85
C ARG A 317 8.36 -19.62 9.78
N LEU A 318 7.09 -19.67 9.36
CA LEU A 318 5.96 -19.29 10.21
C LEU A 318 5.81 -20.23 11.41
N LEU A 319 6.04 -21.53 11.22
CA LEU A 319 6.04 -22.51 12.30
C LEU A 319 7.13 -22.21 13.33
N ASP A 320 8.35 -21.90 12.87
CA ASP A 320 9.45 -21.50 13.76
C ASP A 320 9.13 -20.20 14.50
N ALA A 321 8.55 -19.20 13.84
CA ALA A 321 8.11 -17.95 14.47
C ALA A 321 7.07 -18.19 15.58
N VAL A 322 6.06 -19.05 15.33
CA VAL A 322 5.05 -19.43 16.33
C VAL A 322 5.69 -20.14 17.52
N ARG A 323 6.67 -21.03 17.29
CA ARG A 323 7.40 -21.73 18.37
C ARG A 323 8.22 -20.78 19.22
N VAL A 324 8.96 -19.86 18.59
CA VAL A 324 9.74 -18.82 19.29
C VAL A 324 8.84 -17.98 20.17
N GLU A 325 7.68 -17.55 19.68
CA GLU A 325 6.76 -16.70 20.44
C GLU A 325 6.07 -17.47 21.59
N ARG A 326 5.89 -18.79 21.48
CA ARG A 326 5.43 -19.64 22.59
C ARG A 326 6.46 -19.76 23.70
N GLU A 327 7.75 -19.85 23.35
CA GLU A 327 8.84 -19.97 24.30
C GLU A 327 9.25 -18.62 24.92
N ARG A 328 8.91 -17.51 24.27
CA ARG A 328 9.22 -16.15 24.72
C ARG A 328 8.68 -15.87 26.12
N ASP A 329 9.55 -15.42 27.02
CA ASP A 329 9.15 -14.98 28.36
C ASP A 329 8.59 -13.55 28.30
N ALA A 330 7.26 -13.44 28.16
CA ALA A 330 6.56 -12.16 28.09
C ALA A 330 6.31 -11.57 29.49
N PRO A 331 6.66 -10.29 29.73
CA PRO A 331 6.38 -9.62 31.01
C PRO A 331 4.85 -9.54 31.28
N PRO A 332 4.43 -9.41 32.55
CA PRO A 332 3.01 -9.40 32.92
C PRO A 332 2.22 -8.33 32.17
N GLY A 333 1.19 -8.74 31.42
CA GLY A 333 0.32 -7.85 30.65
C GLY A 333 0.70 -7.67 29.18
N GLU A 334 1.80 -8.25 28.71
CA GLU A 334 2.10 -8.35 27.27
C GLU A 334 1.53 -9.66 26.71
N GLU A 335 0.63 -9.55 25.73
CA GLU A 335 0.01 -10.72 25.08
C GLU A 335 0.97 -11.31 24.03
N ARG A 336 1.15 -12.63 24.09
CA ARG A 336 1.93 -13.38 23.10
C ARG A 336 1.06 -13.55 21.87
N LEU A 337 1.25 -12.67 20.89
CA LEU A 337 0.52 -12.75 19.63
C LEU A 337 0.88 -14.06 18.93
N ILE A 338 -0.04 -14.66 18.17
CA ILE A 338 0.15 -15.91 17.41
C ILE A 338 0.59 -17.18 18.18
N ALA A 339 0.87 -17.11 19.49
CA ALA A 339 1.33 -18.26 20.28
C ALA A 339 0.29 -19.39 20.37
N ASP A 340 -1.00 -19.06 20.37
CA ASP A 340 -2.09 -20.05 20.47
C ASP A 340 -2.51 -20.65 19.11
N VAL A 341 -1.78 -20.35 18.03
CA VAL A 341 -2.09 -20.88 16.69
C VAL A 341 -1.78 -22.37 16.63
N ASP A 342 -2.69 -23.14 16.03
CA ASP A 342 -2.50 -24.59 15.82
C ASP A 342 -1.38 -24.86 14.81
N GLU A 343 -0.38 -25.66 15.18
CA GLU A 343 0.76 -26.00 14.33
C GLU A 343 0.34 -26.77 13.07
N SER A 344 -0.78 -27.50 13.10
CA SER A 344 -1.31 -28.24 11.95
C SER A 344 -1.68 -27.33 10.77
N LEU A 345 -1.88 -26.03 11.01
CA LEU A 345 -2.10 -25.03 9.97
C LEU A 345 -0.92 -24.97 8.97
N PHE A 346 0.30 -25.17 9.47
CA PHE A 346 1.53 -25.11 8.69
C PHE A 346 1.97 -26.48 8.16
N ASP A 347 1.15 -27.52 8.35
CA ASP A 347 1.46 -28.84 7.82
C ASP A 347 1.51 -28.79 6.28
N VAL A 348 2.65 -29.22 5.75
CA VAL A 348 2.89 -29.33 4.32
C VAL A 348 2.82 -30.76 3.82
N ALA A 349 2.55 -31.72 4.72
CA ALA A 349 2.37 -33.11 4.38
C ALA A 349 1.23 -33.27 3.35
N GLY A 350 1.59 -33.79 2.18
CA GLY A 350 0.65 -34.06 1.09
C GLY A 350 0.53 -32.95 0.04
N LEU A 351 1.17 -31.78 0.23
CA LEU A 351 1.18 -30.72 -0.80
C LEU A 351 1.72 -31.23 -2.13
N ASP A 352 2.76 -32.08 -2.10
CA ASP A 352 3.37 -32.69 -3.30
C ASP A 352 2.40 -33.57 -4.11
N ARG A 353 1.40 -34.17 -3.45
CA ARG A 353 0.43 -35.06 -4.11
C ARG A 353 -0.78 -34.32 -4.66
N LEU A 354 -1.01 -33.09 -4.19
CA LEU A 354 -2.19 -32.33 -4.58
C LEU A 354 -2.18 -31.96 -6.08
N PRO A 355 -1.09 -31.48 -6.70
CA PRO A 355 -1.08 -31.21 -8.14
C PRO A 355 -1.46 -32.43 -8.98
N ASP A 356 -0.97 -33.62 -8.62
CA ASP A 356 -1.32 -34.86 -9.33
C ASP A 356 -2.78 -35.23 -9.12
N ALA A 357 -3.32 -35.04 -7.91
CA ALA A 357 -4.74 -35.24 -7.65
C ALA A 357 -5.63 -34.29 -8.46
N LEU A 358 -5.25 -33.00 -8.57
CA LEU A 358 -5.96 -32.01 -9.38
C LEU A 358 -5.87 -32.33 -10.87
N LYS A 359 -4.70 -32.75 -11.38
CA LYS A 359 -4.56 -33.23 -12.76
C LYS A 359 -5.44 -34.44 -13.02
N GLY A 360 -5.49 -35.41 -12.10
CA GLY A 360 -6.38 -36.56 -12.20
C GLY A 360 -7.87 -36.17 -12.24
N GLN A 361 -8.28 -35.13 -11.51
CA GLN A 361 -9.64 -34.58 -11.60
C GLN A 361 -9.92 -33.97 -12.97
N VAL A 362 -8.98 -33.17 -13.51
CA VAL A 362 -9.09 -32.58 -14.86
C VAL A 362 -9.12 -33.65 -15.94
N GLU A 363 -8.32 -34.72 -15.82
CA GLU A 363 -8.35 -35.86 -16.73
C GLU A 363 -9.68 -36.62 -16.66
N SER A 364 -10.18 -36.92 -15.46
CA SER A 364 -11.50 -37.55 -15.29
C SER A 364 -12.62 -36.69 -15.89
N MET A 365 -12.54 -35.37 -15.71
CA MET A 365 -13.48 -34.44 -16.33
C MET A 365 -13.37 -34.46 -17.86
N ARG A 366 -12.15 -34.49 -18.42
CA ARG A 366 -11.93 -34.60 -19.88
C ARG A 366 -12.56 -35.88 -20.43
N ASP A 367 -12.45 -36.99 -19.72
CA ASP A 367 -13.08 -38.25 -20.11
C ASP A 367 -14.60 -38.15 -20.09
N ARG A 368 -15.19 -37.59 -19.02
CA ARG A 368 -16.65 -37.33 -18.93
C ARG A 368 -17.15 -36.41 -20.04
N LEU A 369 -16.41 -35.34 -20.36
CA LEU A 369 -16.72 -34.44 -21.48
C LEU A 369 -16.64 -35.17 -22.84
N GLY A 370 -15.81 -36.20 -22.97
CA GLY A 370 -15.77 -37.09 -24.13
C GLY A 370 -17.02 -37.96 -24.23
N GLU A 371 -17.38 -38.64 -23.14
CA GLU A 371 -18.59 -39.48 -23.06
C GLU A 371 -19.87 -38.67 -23.30
N GLN A 372 -19.94 -37.44 -22.79
CA GLN A 372 -21.05 -36.52 -23.04
C GLN A 372 -21.20 -36.19 -24.53
N SER A 373 -20.08 -36.03 -25.26
CA SER A 373 -20.13 -35.79 -26.71
C SER A 373 -20.72 -36.97 -27.46
N GLU A 374 -20.36 -38.20 -27.08
CA GLU A 374 -20.95 -39.40 -27.68
C GLU A 374 -22.46 -39.49 -27.41
N ARG A 375 -22.89 -39.13 -26.20
CA ARG A 375 -24.31 -39.07 -25.84
C ARG A 375 -25.03 -37.96 -26.59
N ALA A 376 -24.42 -36.79 -26.75
CA ALA A 376 -24.96 -35.69 -27.55
C ALA A 376 -25.13 -36.10 -29.02
N MET A 377 -24.14 -36.77 -29.62
CA MET A 377 -24.25 -37.30 -30.99
C MET A 377 -25.38 -38.32 -31.12
N LYS A 378 -25.58 -39.20 -30.12
CA LYS A 378 -26.71 -40.14 -30.10
C LYS A 378 -28.05 -39.41 -30.05
N VAL A 379 -28.21 -38.43 -29.15
CA VAL A 379 -29.44 -37.62 -29.04
C VAL A 379 -29.70 -36.86 -30.34
N GLN A 380 -28.65 -36.31 -30.97
CA GLN A 380 -28.79 -35.66 -32.27
C GLN A 380 -29.30 -36.64 -33.34
N GLY A 381 -28.71 -37.83 -33.44
CA GLY A 381 -29.15 -38.88 -34.36
C GLY A 381 -30.59 -39.32 -34.10
N ASP A 382 -30.99 -39.47 -32.83
CA ASP A 382 -32.35 -39.80 -32.43
C ASP A 382 -33.35 -38.71 -32.84
N ILE A 383 -32.99 -37.42 -32.72
CA ILE A 383 -33.82 -36.31 -33.19
C ILE A 383 -33.96 -36.35 -34.72
N GLU A 384 -32.86 -36.57 -35.45
CA GLU A 384 -32.88 -36.66 -36.92
C GLU A 384 -33.73 -37.83 -37.42
N ASP A 385 -33.64 -38.98 -36.75
CA ASP A 385 -34.46 -40.15 -37.06
C ASP A 385 -35.94 -39.89 -36.77
N LEU A 386 -36.25 -39.22 -35.65
CA LEU A 386 -37.63 -38.80 -35.31
C LEU A 386 -38.16 -37.74 -36.28
N LEU A 387 -37.34 -36.84 -36.81
CA LEU A 387 -37.72 -35.90 -37.86
C LEU A 387 -38.08 -36.60 -39.19
N ARG A 388 -37.48 -37.76 -39.46
CA ARG A 388 -37.77 -38.57 -40.67
C ARG A 388 -38.98 -39.47 -40.52
N ARG A 389 -39.14 -40.16 -39.37
CA ARG A 389 -40.17 -41.20 -39.17
C ARG A 389 -41.29 -40.82 -38.20
N GLY A 390 -41.18 -39.69 -37.51
CA GLY A 390 -42.09 -39.29 -36.43
C GLY A 390 -43.55 -39.13 -36.85
N GLU A 391 -43.80 -38.73 -38.10
CA GLU A 391 -45.15 -38.65 -38.66
C GLU A 391 -45.85 -40.02 -38.74
N SER A 392 -45.08 -41.11 -38.94
CA SER A 392 -45.62 -42.46 -39.08
C SER A 392 -45.88 -43.20 -37.76
N LEU A 393 -45.39 -42.65 -36.63
CA LEU A 393 -45.58 -43.24 -35.30
C LEU A 393 -46.95 -42.88 -34.71
N ALA A 394 -47.52 -43.76 -33.90
CA ALA A 394 -48.71 -43.43 -33.11
C ALA A 394 -48.37 -42.36 -32.05
N ASP A 395 -49.32 -41.49 -31.71
CA ASP A 395 -49.08 -40.36 -30.80
C ASP A 395 -48.49 -40.77 -29.42
N ALA A 396 -48.93 -41.91 -28.88
CA ALA A 396 -48.42 -42.44 -27.61
C ALA A 396 -47.00 -42.99 -27.73
N GLU A 397 -46.67 -43.65 -28.84
CA GLU A 397 -45.34 -44.20 -29.12
C GLU A 397 -44.34 -43.07 -29.42
N ARG A 398 -44.78 -42.04 -30.17
CA ARG A 398 -44.02 -40.82 -30.43
C ARG A 398 -43.66 -40.10 -29.14
N LEU A 399 -44.61 -39.95 -28.22
CA LEU A 399 -44.38 -39.32 -26.93
C LEU A 399 -43.39 -40.12 -26.07
N ALA A 400 -43.51 -41.45 -26.05
CA ALA A 400 -42.59 -42.32 -25.34
C ALA A 400 -41.15 -42.22 -25.90
N GLU A 401 -40.99 -42.31 -27.22
CA GLU A 401 -39.69 -42.15 -27.87
C GLU A 401 -39.06 -40.77 -27.61
N LEU A 402 -39.84 -39.69 -27.74
CA LEU A 402 -39.36 -38.34 -27.48
C LEU A 402 -38.95 -38.15 -26.02
N ARG A 403 -39.74 -38.68 -25.09
CA ARG A 403 -39.43 -38.60 -23.66
C ARG A 403 -38.10 -39.28 -23.33
N ASP A 404 -37.92 -40.51 -23.81
CA ASP A 404 -36.78 -41.34 -23.42
C ASP A 404 -35.50 -40.98 -24.18
N LYS A 405 -35.61 -40.62 -25.46
CA LYS A 405 -34.44 -40.33 -26.32
C LYS A 405 -34.05 -38.86 -26.37
N VAL A 406 -34.99 -37.93 -26.14
CA VAL A 406 -34.74 -36.49 -26.30
C VAL A 406 -34.99 -35.70 -25.02
N PHE A 407 -36.19 -35.77 -24.43
CA PHE A 407 -36.57 -34.89 -23.32
C PHE A 407 -35.91 -35.24 -21.99
N ALA A 408 -35.56 -36.51 -21.75
CA ALA A 408 -34.80 -36.90 -20.57
C ALA A 408 -33.28 -36.67 -20.72
N PRO A 409 -32.62 -37.08 -21.83
CA PRO A 409 -31.17 -36.94 -21.95
C PRO A 409 -30.70 -35.51 -22.20
N LEU A 410 -31.46 -34.70 -22.95
CA LEU A 410 -30.99 -33.38 -23.36
C LEU A 410 -30.77 -32.44 -22.16
N PRO A 411 -31.71 -32.26 -21.22
CA PRO A 411 -31.47 -31.43 -20.03
C PRO A 411 -30.34 -31.95 -19.12
N SER A 412 -30.10 -33.26 -19.10
CA SER A 412 -29.01 -33.84 -18.31
C SER A 412 -27.66 -33.44 -18.90
N LEU A 413 -27.48 -33.46 -20.23
CA LEU A 413 -26.25 -33.01 -20.89
C LEU A 413 -25.88 -31.56 -20.53
N PHE A 414 -26.86 -30.65 -20.51
CA PHE A 414 -26.63 -29.26 -20.09
C PHE A 414 -26.22 -29.16 -18.61
N SER A 415 -26.91 -29.92 -17.76
CA SER A 415 -26.65 -29.91 -16.31
C SER A 415 -25.30 -30.51 -15.96
N GLU A 416 -24.91 -31.59 -16.64
CA GLU A 416 -23.63 -32.28 -16.52
C GLU A 416 -22.49 -31.37 -16.99
N LEU A 417 -22.59 -30.72 -18.17
CA LEU A 417 -21.57 -29.78 -18.64
C LEU A 417 -21.44 -28.55 -17.72
N ALA A 418 -22.55 -27.99 -17.24
CA ALA A 418 -22.52 -26.92 -16.25
C ALA A 418 -21.90 -27.38 -14.91
N GLY A 419 -21.98 -28.68 -14.60
CA GLY A 419 -21.23 -29.35 -13.53
C GLY A 419 -19.74 -29.34 -13.75
N ASP A 420 -19.29 -29.89 -14.87
CA ASP A 420 -17.88 -29.98 -15.21
C ASP A 420 -17.23 -28.58 -15.30
N VAL A 421 -17.92 -27.58 -15.85
CA VAL A 421 -17.40 -26.19 -15.90
C VAL A 421 -17.27 -25.57 -14.50
N LEU A 422 -18.18 -25.88 -13.57
CA LEU A 422 -18.01 -25.44 -12.18
C LEU A 422 -16.86 -26.19 -11.51
N GLU A 423 -16.78 -27.52 -11.65
CA GLU A 423 -15.69 -28.32 -11.11
C GLU A 423 -14.33 -27.80 -11.61
N LEU A 424 -14.20 -27.51 -12.90
CA LEU A 424 -13.01 -26.89 -13.49
C LEU A 424 -12.65 -25.57 -12.80
N SER A 425 -13.64 -24.71 -12.52
CA SER A 425 -13.42 -23.44 -11.80
C SER A 425 -13.00 -23.63 -10.35
N LEU A 426 -13.47 -24.70 -9.69
CA LEU A 426 -13.10 -25.04 -8.31
C LEU A 426 -11.67 -25.59 -8.24
N VAL A 427 -11.29 -26.44 -9.19
CA VAL A 427 -9.92 -26.93 -9.36
C VAL A 427 -8.97 -25.75 -9.59
N GLN A 428 -9.34 -24.81 -10.47
CA GLN A 428 -8.55 -23.61 -10.72
C GLN A 428 -8.42 -22.73 -9.49
N ALA A 429 -9.53 -22.46 -8.79
CA ALA A 429 -9.52 -21.66 -7.57
C ALA A 429 -8.62 -22.28 -6.49
N ARG A 430 -8.63 -23.61 -6.38
CA ARG A 430 -7.73 -24.34 -5.49
C ARG A 430 -6.27 -24.20 -5.92
N ALA A 431 -5.94 -24.47 -7.18
CA ALA A 431 -4.57 -24.34 -7.69
C ALA A 431 -4.00 -22.92 -7.48
N ARG A 432 -4.76 -21.89 -7.83
CA ARG A 432 -4.35 -20.48 -7.67
C ARG A 432 -4.22 -20.04 -6.20
N ALA A 433 -5.09 -20.55 -5.33
CA ALA A 433 -4.99 -20.27 -3.90
C ALA A 433 -3.74 -20.88 -3.23
N GLU A 434 -3.36 -22.07 -3.70
CA GLU A 434 -2.13 -22.73 -3.25
C GLU A 434 -0.86 -22.10 -3.82
N SER A 435 -0.94 -21.51 -5.02
CA SER A 435 0.21 -20.89 -5.65
C SER A 435 0.55 -19.50 -5.12
N ALA A 436 -0.44 -18.75 -4.62
CA ALA A 436 -0.24 -17.40 -4.11
C ALA A 436 0.67 -17.39 -2.86
N THR A 437 1.83 -16.71 -2.91
CA THR A 437 2.76 -16.60 -1.77
C THR A 437 2.85 -15.16 -1.22
N LEU A 438 3.35 -15.03 0.01
CA LEU A 438 3.69 -13.75 0.62
C LEU A 438 5.21 -13.58 0.62
N PRO A 439 5.74 -12.44 0.14
CA PRO A 439 7.13 -12.08 0.36
C PRO A 439 7.38 -11.94 1.86
N PRO A 440 8.31 -12.68 2.46
CA PRO A 440 8.46 -12.75 3.92
C PRO A 440 9.01 -11.45 4.53
N VAL A 441 8.63 -11.20 5.78
CA VAL A 441 9.15 -10.09 6.61
C VAL A 441 9.58 -10.65 7.96
N GLU A 442 10.89 -10.61 8.23
CA GLU A 442 11.56 -11.16 9.42
C GLU A 442 12.46 -10.08 10.05
N ILE A 443 11.85 -9.05 10.61
CA ILE A 443 12.56 -7.97 11.28
C ILE A 443 12.12 -7.92 12.73
N ASP A 444 13.08 -7.92 13.66
CA ASP A 444 12.76 -7.78 15.08
C ASP A 444 12.38 -6.32 15.45
N GLY A 445 11.61 -6.17 16.52
CA GLY A 445 11.22 -4.88 17.06
C GLY A 445 12.40 -3.99 17.46
N VAL A 446 13.52 -4.55 17.93
CA VAL A 446 14.72 -3.77 18.25
C VAL A 446 15.46 -3.38 16.96
N GLU A 447 15.71 -4.35 16.08
CA GLU A 447 16.39 -4.16 14.80
C GLU A 447 15.69 -3.09 13.94
N SER A 448 14.35 -3.12 13.88
CA SER A 448 13.57 -2.11 13.15
C SER A 448 13.80 -0.68 13.64
N VAL A 449 13.95 -0.47 14.96
CA VAL A 449 14.21 0.85 15.54
C VAL A 449 15.62 1.31 15.22
N GLU A 450 16.60 0.41 15.22
CA GLU A 450 17.98 0.74 14.89
C GLU A 450 18.11 1.14 13.41
N ILE A 451 17.50 0.39 12.50
CA ILE A 451 17.43 0.72 11.07
C ILE A 451 16.74 2.07 10.88
N ALA A 452 15.59 2.26 11.54
CA ALA A 452 14.83 3.51 11.50
C ALA A 452 15.66 4.70 11.97
N ARG A 453 16.41 4.56 13.06
CA ARG A 453 17.25 5.62 13.61
C ARG A 453 18.37 6.03 12.65
N ALA A 454 18.92 5.08 11.89
CA ALA A 454 19.98 5.33 10.92
C ALA A 454 19.44 5.95 9.61
N CYS A 455 18.32 5.45 9.09
CA CYS A 455 17.85 5.79 7.74
C CYS A 455 16.83 6.94 7.71
N ARG A 456 16.03 7.11 8.77
CA ARG A 456 14.91 8.06 8.73
C ARG A 456 15.35 9.52 8.69
N LEU A 457 14.89 10.21 7.64
CA LEU A 457 15.18 11.62 7.40
C LEU A 457 14.56 12.57 8.44
N ASP A 458 13.37 12.25 8.96
CA ASP A 458 12.73 13.00 10.05
C ASP A 458 13.44 12.78 11.39
N TRP A 459 14.02 11.60 11.62
CA TRP A 459 14.82 11.33 12.81
C TRP A 459 16.08 12.20 12.83
N MET A 460 16.75 12.31 11.68
CA MET A 460 17.88 13.22 11.50
C MET A 460 17.50 14.67 11.79
N ASN A 461 16.28 15.08 11.42
CA ASN A 461 15.75 16.42 11.70
C ASN A 461 15.42 16.62 13.19
N ALA A 462 14.82 15.63 13.84
CA ALA A 462 14.52 15.66 15.28
C ALA A 462 15.82 15.78 16.10
N ARG A 463 16.85 14.99 15.75
CA ARG A 463 18.19 15.07 16.35
C ARG A 463 18.82 16.45 16.10
N ALA A 464 18.72 16.98 14.88
CA ALA A 464 19.22 18.31 14.55
C ALA A 464 18.53 19.42 15.37
N GLY A 465 17.22 19.30 15.60
CA GLY A 465 16.45 20.23 16.43
C GLY A 465 16.90 20.25 17.90
N LEU A 466 17.26 19.09 18.47
CA LEU A 466 17.84 19.02 19.81
C LEU A 466 19.20 19.73 19.88
N VAL A 467 20.05 19.54 18.87
CA VAL A 467 21.35 20.22 18.77
C VAL A 467 21.17 21.74 18.61
N ASP A 468 20.18 22.18 17.85
CA ASP A 468 19.87 23.61 17.70
C ASP A 468 19.44 24.23 19.06
N ALA A 469 18.60 23.53 19.83
CA ALA A 469 18.20 23.97 21.17
C ALA A 469 19.40 24.04 22.14
N TRP A 470 20.35 23.11 22.02
CA TRP A 470 21.59 23.13 22.79
C TRP A 470 22.50 24.31 22.41
N ARG A 471 22.69 24.58 21.12
CA ARG A 471 23.48 25.75 20.64
C ARG A 471 22.89 27.08 21.10
N LEU A 472 21.57 27.16 21.20
CA LEU A 472 20.88 28.35 21.69
C LEU A 472 21.22 28.69 23.15
N ILE A 473 21.56 27.69 23.98
CA ILE A 473 22.02 27.94 25.35
C ILE A 473 23.27 28.81 25.33
N GLU A 474 24.25 28.45 24.49
CA GLU A 474 25.49 29.22 24.33
C GLU A 474 25.21 30.61 23.73
N PHE A 475 24.32 30.67 22.72
CA PHE A 475 23.89 31.93 22.15
C PHE A 475 23.24 32.85 23.21
N ASN A 476 22.47 32.32 24.15
CA ASN A 476 21.90 33.15 25.21
C ASN A 476 22.88 33.40 26.36
N ALA A 477 23.85 32.51 26.59
CA ALA A 477 24.90 32.67 27.59
C ALA A 477 25.84 33.85 27.26
N ASP A 478 26.20 34.05 25.99
CA ASP A 478 27.03 35.18 25.53
C ASP A 478 26.42 36.54 25.91
N ASN A 479 25.09 36.63 26.00
CA ASN A 479 24.40 37.85 26.44
C ASN A 479 24.66 38.20 27.91
N LEU A 480 25.27 37.31 28.70
CA LEU A 480 25.66 37.54 30.09
C LEU A 480 27.08 38.14 30.21
N GLU A 481 27.86 38.18 29.13
CA GLU A 481 29.26 38.65 29.12
C GLU A 481 29.42 40.16 28.87
N SER A 482 30.53 40.76 29.32
CA SER A 482 30.81 42.19 29.11
C SER A 482 30.83 42.59 27.64
N VAL A 483 30.39 43.81 27.30
CA VAL A 483 30.64 44.39 25.97
C VAL A 483 31.87 45.25 26.01
N LEU A 484 32.68 45.13 24.96
CA LEU A 484 33.68 46.12 24.61
C LEU A 484 33.55 46.41 23.12
N ASP A 485 33.15 47.61 22.77
CA ASP A 485 33.02 48.07 21.39
C ASP A 485 34.03 49.19 21.12
N VAL A 486 34.61 49.17 19.92
CA VAL A 486 35.36 50.30 19.38
C VAL A 486 34.49 51.01 18.36
N VAL A 487 34.20 52.28 18.61
CA VAL A 487 33.39 53.12 17.73
C VAL A 487 34.30 54.12 17.03
N PHE A 488 34.37 54.03 15.71
CA PHE A 488 35.03 55.00 14.85
C PHE A 488 33.96 55.79 14.12
N SER A 489 33.78 57.06 14.46
CA SER A 489 32.83 57.94 13.79
C SER A 489 33.55 59.15 13.24
N GLY A 490 33.17 59.61 12.06
CA GLY A 490 33.71 60.82 11.48
C GLY A 490 32.72 61.51 10.57
N ASP A 491 32.84 62.83 10.48
CA ASP A 491 32.07 63.66 9.57
C ASP A 491 33.00 64.55 8.75
N ILE A 492 32.60 64.86 7.52
CA ILE A 492 33.28 65.80 6.63
C ILE A 492 32.22 66.71 6.04
N ARG A 493 32.41 68.03 6.20
CA ARG A 493 31.54 69.05 5.62
C ARG A 493 32.16 69.70 4.37
N ASN A 494 31.33 70.28 3.52
CA ASN A 494 31.80 71.15 2.44
C ASN A 494 32.19 72.54 2.95
N THR A 495 32.98 73.26 2.14
CA THR A 495 33.37 74.65 2.44
C THR A 495 32.91 75.60 1.33
N GLY A 496 32.20 76.66 1.70
CA GLY A 496 31.59 77.61 0.76
C GLY A 496 30.39 77.01 0.02
N ASP A 497 30.03 77.61 -1.11
CA ASP A 497 28.76 77.34 -1.81
C ASP A 497 28.79 76.13 -2.76
N ASN A 498 29.91 75.39 -2.82
CA ASN A 498 30.04 74.22 -3.68
C ASN A 498 29.72 72.93 -2.89
N PRO A 499 28.64 72.19 -3.24
CA PRO A 499 28.21 70.99 -2.52
C PRO A 499 29.18 69.81 -2.66
N ILE A 500 30.11 69.83 -3.62
CA ILE A 500 31.03 68.72 -3.90
C ILE A 500 32.44 69.01 -3.35
N ARG A 501 32.70 70.25 -2.90
CA ARG A 501 34.00 70.65 -2.32
C ARG A 501 34.08 70.27 -0.84
N LEU A 502 34.14 68.97 -0.58
CA LEU A 502 34.42 68.40 0.74
C LEU A 502 35.89 68.68 1.12
N ARG A 503 36.13 69.15 2.35
CA ARG A 503 37.50 69.37 2.86
C ARG A 503 37.75 68.55 4.10
N GLY A 504 38.88 67.86 4.15
CA GLY A 504 39.32 67.13 5.35
C GLY A 504 39.52 68.05 6.57
N SER A 505 39.84 69.34 6.36
CA SER A 505 40.03 70.30 7.45
C SER A 505 38.75 70.71 8.17
N THR A 506 37.57 70.44 7.60
CA THR A 506 36.26 70.62 8.24
C THR A 506 35.72 69.32 8.84
N GLY A 507 36.51 68.25 8.79
CA GLY A 507 36.12 66.96 9.31
C GLY A 507 36.49 66.76 10.77
N ASN A 508 35.64 66.06 11.50
CA ASN A 508 35.92 65.58 12.84
C ASN A 508 36.05 64.06 12.80
N LEU A 509 37.02 63.51 13.51
CA LEU A 509 37.15 62.07 13.74
C LEU A 509 37.09 61.81 15.24
N ARG A 510 36.22 60.88 15.65
CA ARG A 510 36.07 60.43 17.03
C ARG A 510 36.26 58.93 17.10
N VAL A 511 37.23 58.52 17.92
CA VAL A 511 37.42 57.13 18.33
C VAL A 511 36.96 57.01 19.77
N GLY A 512 36.02 56.12 20.03
CA GLY A 512 35.48 55.85 21.36
C GLY A 512 35.63 54.38 21.72
N LEU A 513 35.95 54.12 22.99
CA LEU A 513 35.83 52.79 23.59
C LEU A 513 34.56 52.78 24.44
N GLN A 514 33.65 51.88 24.14
CA GLN A 514 32.44 51.67 24.93
C GLN A 514 32.55 50.35 25.67
N PHE A 515 32.56 50.42 27.01
CA PHE A 515 32.59 49.24 27.88
C PHE A 515 31.30 49.15 28.69
N ASP A 516 30.62 48.01 28.62
CA ASP A 516 29.40 47.72 29.36
C ASP A 516 29.65 46.54 30.31
N ALA A 517 29.71 46.84 31.61
CA ALA A 517 30.02 45.86 32.66
C ALA A 517 28.79 45.00 33.01
N PRO A 518 28.95 43.69 33.26
CA PRO A 518 27.85 42.77 33.53
C PRO A 518 27.40 42.83 35.01
N LEU A 519 27.02 44.01 35.49
CA LEU A 519 26.69 44.23 36.91
C LEU A 519 25.26 43.84 37.26
N THR A 520 24.29 44.11 36.38
CA THR A 520 22.87 43.80 36.60
C THR A 520 22.20 43.35 35.30
N ARG A 521 22.02 42.03 35.14
CA ARG A 521 21.46 41.39 33.92
C ARG A 521 20.35 40.41 34.24
N LEU A 522 19.32 40.89 34.94
CA LEU A 522 18.22 40.03 35.39
C LEU A 522 17.39 39.50 34.22
N GLN A 523 17.18 40.32 33.18
CA GLN A 523 16.42 39.93 32.00
C GLN A 523 17.17 38.86 31.21
N GLU A 524 18.46 39.06 30.94
CA GLU A 524 19.32 38.12 30.22
C GLU A 524 19.49 36.82 31.00
N ARG A 525 19.62 36.89 32.33
CA ARG A 525 19.64 35.70 33.19
C ARG A 525 18.33 34.90 33.09
N ASN A 526 17.18 35.59 33.04
CA ASN A 526 15.89 34.93 32.87
C ASN A 526 15.78 34.27 31.49
N THR A 527 16.25 34.94 30.42
CA THR A 527 16.34 34.36 29.07
C THR A 527 17.27 33.14 29.03
N TYR A 528 18.43 33.19 29.69
CA TYR A 528 19.34 32.05 29.80
C TYR A 528 18.69 30.88 30.55
N ARG A 529 18.07 31.12 31.70
CA ARG A 529 17.32 30.10 32.45
C ARG A 529 16.18 29.50 31.63
N GLN A 530 15.49 30.34 30.86
CA GLN A 530 14.45 29.87 29.93
C GLN A 530 15.05 28.92 28.88
N SER A 531 16.20 29.23 28.28
CA SER A 531 16.85 28.35 27.30
C SER A 531 17.28 26.99 27.89
N LEU A 532 17.69 26.93 29.16
CA LEU A 532 17.97 25.67 29.85
C LEU A 532 16.70 24.83 30.03
N ILE A 533 15.58 25.46 30.40
CA ILE A 533 14.28 24.79 30.53
C ILE A 533 13.81 24.29 29.17
N GLU A 534 13.91 25.11 28.13
CA GLU A 534 13.55 24.76 26.75
C GLU A 534 14.39 23.59 26.23
N TYR A 535 15.69 23.53 26.53
CA TYR A 535 16.53 22.38 26.20
C TYR A 535 16.07 21.10 26.89
N GLN A 536 15.75 21.16 28.19
CA GLN A 536 15.23 19.98 28.91
C GLN A 536 13.87 19.53 28.36
N GLN A 537 13.00 20.47 27.97
CA GLN A 537 11.75 20.17 27.28
C GLN A 537 12.00 19.52 25.91
N ALA A 538 12.94 20.05 25.13
CA ALA A 538 13.34 19.50 23.83
C ALA A 538 13.92 18.09 23.97
N ARG A 539 14.77 17.83 24.97
CA ARG A 539 15.30 16.48 25.26
C ARG A 539 14.19 15.48 25.59
N ARG A 540 13.23 15.87 26.44
CA ARG A 540 12.05 15.01 26.74
C ARG A 540 11.13 14.84 25.54
N ALA A 541 11.05 15.83 24.66
CA ALA A 541 10.28 15.72 23.43
C ALA A 541 10.97 14.75 22.43
N TYR A 542 12.29 14.77 22.36
CA TYR A 542 13.08 13.84 21.55
C TYR A 542 12.92 12.39 22.03
N TYR A 543 12.98 12.13 23.34
CA TYR A 543 12.72 10.78 23.88
C TYR A 543 11.30 10.31 23.59
N ARG A 544 10.30 11.18 23.75
CA ARG A 544 8.91 10.85 23.37
C ARG A 544 8.75 10.56 21.87
N TYR A 545 9.49 11.26 21.02
CA TYR A 545 9.49 11.02 19.57
C TYR A 545 10.06 9.64 19.23
N GLU A 546 11.20 9.30 19.84
CA GLU A 546 11.83 7.98 19.70
C GLU A 546 10.90 6.86 20.19
N ASP A 547 10.33 6.99 21.39
CA ASP A 547 9.37 6.02 21.94
C ASP A 547 8.14 5.86 21.04
N ALA A 548 7.62 6.96 20.47
CA ALA A 548 6.48 6.93 19.57
C ALA A 548 6.79 6.14 18.28
N ILE A 549 7.98 6.31 17.70
CA ILE A 549 8.41 5.55 16.52
C ILE A 549 8.61 4.07 16.87
N ALA A 550 9.23 3.77 18.01
CA ALA A 550 9.41 2.39 18.45
C ALA A 550 8.05 1.68 18.65
N MET A 551 7.08 2.35 19.28
CA MET A 551 5.72 1.82 19.41
C MET A 551 5.04 1.63 18.04
N GLN A 552 5.20 2.58 17.13
CA GLN A 552 4.63 2.48 15.77
C GLN A 552 5.22 1.28 15.00
N LEU A 553 6.55 1.13 14.97
CA LEU A 553 7.22 0.03 14.27
C LEU A 553 6.81 -1.33 14.84
N ARG A 554 6.76 -1.46 16.18
CA ARG A 554 6.25 -2.67 16.83
C ARG A 554 4.81 -2.98 16.46
N ALA A 555 3.94 -1.97 16.38
CA ALA A 555 2.54 -2.17 15.97
C ALA A 555 2.44 -2.67 14.52
N ILE A 556 3.25 -2.12 13.61
CA ILE A 556 3.30 -2.54 12.20
C ILE A 556 3.79 -4.00 12.10
N LEU A 557 4.91 -4.34 12.75
CA LEU A 557 5.46 -5.70 12.73
C LEU A 557 4.46 -6.73 13.28
N ARG A 558 3.84 -6.44 14.43
CA ARG A 558 2.80 -7.31 15.00
C ARG A 558 1.62 -7.52 14.04
N GLN A 559 1.20 -6.47 13.32
CA GLN A 559 0.13 -6.60 12.33
C GLN A 559 0.58 -7.44 11.11
N ILE A 560 1.83 -7.31 10.70
CA ILE A 560 2.43 -8.12 9.63
C ILE A 560 2.43 -9.60 10.05
N ASP A 561 2.91 -9.93 11.25
CA ASP A 561 2.93 -11.30 11.78
C ASP A 561 1.52 -11.91 11.83
N LEU A 562 0.55 -11.14 12.34
CA LEU A 562 -0.86 -11.55 12.35
C LEU A 562 -1.40 -11.77 10.93
N ASN A 563 -1.07 -10.90 9.97
CA ASN A 563 -1.51 -11.05 8.58
C ASN A 563 -0.91 -12.30 7.91
N GLN A 564 0.35 -12.65 8.21
CA GLN A 564 0.99 -13.86 7.68
C GLN A 564 0.26 -15.13 8.14
N VAL A 565 -0.06 -15.22 9.43
CA VAL A 565 -0.84 -16.35 9.97
C VAL A 565 -2.27 -16.35 9.43
N ASN A 566 -2.92 -15.19 9.40
CA ASN A 566 -4.27 -15.07 8.85
C ASN A 566 -4.32 -15.48 7.38
N PHE A 567 -3.27 -15.24 6.60
CA PHE A 567 -3.22 -15.63 5.20
C PHE A 567 -3.30 -17.15 5.03
N GLU A 568 -2.53 -17.90 5.84
CA GLU A 568 -2.59 -19.38 5.85
C GLU A 568 -3.95 -19.89 6.36
N LEU A 569 -4.54 -19.21 7.35
CA LEU A 569 -5.89 -19.51 7.83
C LEU A 569 -6.95 -19.30 6.74
N ARG A 570 -6.89 -18.18 6.00
CA ARG A 570 -7.82 -17.89 4.89
C ARG A 570 -7.63 -18.84 3.71
N ARG A 571 -6.39 -19.24 3.41
CA ARG A 571 -6.12 -20.30 2.44
C ARG A 571 -6.81 -21.61 2.84
N THR A 572 -6.68 -22.02 4.10
CA THR A 572 -7.35 -23.23 4.61
C THR A 572 -8.87 -23.11 4.58
N ALA A 573 -9.42 -21.95 4.98
CA ALA A 573 -10.85 -21.68 4.89
C ALA A 573 -11.37 -21.77 3.44
N LEU A 574 -10.60 -21.29 2.47
CA LEU A 574 -10.92 -21.41 1.05
C LEU A 574 -10.93 -22.87 0.59
N ARG A 575 -9.96 -23.70 0.99
CA ARG A 575 -9.97 -25.15 0.71
C ARG A 575 -11.26 -25.80 1.24
N VAL A 576 -11.63 -25.48 2.48
CA VAL A 576 -12.86 -26.00 3.10
C VAL A 576 -14.10 -25.54 2.34
N ALA A 577 -14.17 -24.28 1.94
CA ALA A 577 -15.29 -23.74 1.19
C ALA A 577 -15.44 -24.41 -0.19
N VAL A 578 -14.34 -24.66 -0.90
CA VAL A 578 -14.34 -25.42 -2.16
C VAL A 578 -14.89 -26.83 -1.94
N ALA A 579 -14.38 -27.55 -0.93
CA ALA A 579 -14.86 -28.91 -0.61
C ALA A 579 -16.35 -28.94 -0.20
N GLN A 580 -16.85 -27.89 0.45
CA GLN A 580 -18.28 -27.76 0.77
C GLN A 580 -19.13 -27.62 -0.48
N VAL A 581 -18.69 -26.86 -1.48
CA VAL A 581 -19.40 -26.72 -2.77
C VAL A 581 -19.42 -28.05 -3.51
N GLU A 582 -18.28 -28.74 -3.60
CA GLU A 582 -18.19 -30.08 -4.22
C GLU A 582 -19.11 -31.09 -3.54
N SER A 583 -19.09 -31.15 -2.20
CA SER A 583 -19.97 -32.06 -1.44
C SER A 583 -21.45 -31.73 -1.62
N ALA A 584 -21.82 -30.45 -1.61
CA ALA A 584 -23.20 -30.03 -1.82
C ALA A 584 -23.71 -30.37 -3.22
N ARG A 585 -22.84 -30.26 -4.24
CA ARG A 585 -23.09 -30.67 -5.64
C ARG A 585 -23.34 -32.17 -5.75
N LEU A 586 -22.44 -33.00 -5.23
CA LEU A 586 -22.56 -34.46 -5.31
C LEU A 586 -23.89 -34.95 -4.71
N ARG A 587 -24.36 -34.32 -3.64
CA ARG A 587 -25.66 -34.64 -3.02
C ARG A 587 -26.86 -34.27 -3.90
N LEU A 588 -26.76 -33.27 -4.76
CA LEU A 588 -27.81 -32.91 -5.72
C LEU A 588 -27.86 -33.88 -6.90
N GLU A 589 -26.71 -34.45 -7.25
CA GLU A 589 -26.56 -35.41 -8.35
C GLU A 589 -26.87 -36.86 -7.92
N GLU A 590 -27.01 -37.12 -6.61
CA GLU A 590 -27.41 -38.45 -6.10
C GLU A 590 -28.71 -38.94 -6.79
N PRO A 591 -28.70 -40.13 -7.42
CA PRO A 591 -29.88 -40.69 -8.03
C PRO A 591 -30.94 -41.05 -6.96
N PRO A 592 -32.25 -41.04 -7.30
CA PRO A 592 -33.30 -41.42 -6.38
C PRO A 592 -33.08 -42.84 -5.85
N ARG A 593 -33.09 -43.04 -4.52
CA ARG A 593 -32.87 -44.36 -3.91
C ARG A 593 -34.00 -45.32 -4.30
N GLN A 594 -33.67 -46.41 -4.99
CA GLN A 594 -34.64 -47.38 -5.53
C GLN A 594 -35.26 -48.33 -4.48
N ASN A 595 -34.82 -48.29 -3.22
CA ASN A 595 -35.15 -49.29 -2.18
C ASN A 595 -36.07 -48.81 -1.03
N GLN A 596 -36.78 -47.69 -1.17
CA GLN A 596 -37.89 -47.37 -0.25
C GLN A 596 -39.20 -47.52 -1.00
N LEU A 597 -40.04 -48.45 -0.53
CA LEU A 597 -41.33 -48.87 -1.12
C LEU A 597 -42.43 -47.79 -1.14
N ASP A 598 -42.07 -46.52 -1.04
CA ASP A 598 -42.95 -45.39 -1.30
C ASP A 598 -42.34 -44.55 -2.42
N ALA A 599 -42.97 -44.56 -3.60
CA ALA A 599 -42.60 -43.72 -4.74
C ALA A 599 -42.70 -42.21 -4.44
N SER A 600 -43.16 -41.83 -3.25
CA SER A 600 -43.23 -40.45 -2.73
C SER A 600 -41.99 -39.97 -1.98
N THR A 601 -40.93 -40.78 -1.79
CA THR A 601 -39.70 -40.38 -1.07
C THR A 601 -38.41 -40.45 -1.90
N GLY A 602 -38.52 -40.29 -3.24
CA GLY A 602 -37.37 -39.93 -4.10
C GLY A 602 -36.89 -38.47 -3.94
N ALA A 603 -37.39 -37.77 -2.92
CA ALA A 603 -37.13 -36.36 -2.66
C ALA A 603 -35.71 -36.16 -2.11
N LEU A 604 -35.05 -35.12 -2.61
CA LEU A 604 -33.82 -34.60 -2.02
C LEU A 604 -34.11 -34.12 -0.59
N GLY A 605 -33.10 -34.17 0.28
CA GLY A 605 -33.26 -33.74 1.67
C GLY A 605 -33.79 -32.30 1.77
N PRO A 606 -34.54 -31.97 2.84
CA PRO A 606 -35.25 -30.69 2.97
C PRO A 606 -34.34 -29.45 2.99
N THR A 607 -33.03 -29.64 3.18
CA THR A 607 -32.03 -28.57 3.27
C THR A 607 -31.00 -28.60 2.13
N THR A 608 -31.18 -29.44 1.12
CA THR A 608 -30.14 -29.67 0.09
C THR A 608 -29.85 -28.39 -0.71
N ALA A 609 -30.88 -27.67 -1.15
CA ALA A 609 -30.71 -26.39 -1.84
C ALA A 609 -30.04 -25.33 -0.94
N GLN A 610 -30.42 -25.31 0.35
CA GLN A 610 -29.85 -24.38 1.33
C GLN A 610 -28.37 -24.65 1.60
N ASN A 611 -27.96 -25.92 1.62
CA ASN A 611 -26.56 -26.31 1.81
C ASN A 611 -25.70 -25.83 0.64
N LEU A 612 -26.16 -25.99 -0.61
CA LEU A 612 -25.44 -25.48 -1.78
C LEU A 612 -25.36 -23.95 -1.76
N LEU A 613 -26.47 -23.27 -1.46
CA LEU A 613 -26.48 -21.81 -1.30
C LEU A 613 -25.46 -21.33 -0.27
N SER A 614 -25.44 -21.98 0.90
CA SER A 614 -24.51 -21.63 1.97
C SER A 614 -23.07 -21.87 1.53
N ALA A 615 -22.80 -22.98 0.84
CA ALA A 615 -21.46 -23.31 0.32
C ALA A 615 -20.97 -22.29 -0.72
N LEU A 616 -21.81 -21.87 -1.67
CA LEU A 616 -21.45 -20.87 -2.69
C LEU A 616 -21.16 -19.49 -2.06
N ASN A 617 -21.98 -19.07 -1.10
CA ASN A 617 -21.74 -17.82 -0.37
C ASN A 617 -20.46 -17.89 0.49
N SER A 618 -20.20 -19.03 1.13
CA SER A 618 -18.95 -19.28 1.88
C SER A 618 -17.73 -19.26 0.97
N LEU A 619 -17.81 -19.82 -0.24
CA LEU A 619 -16.74 -19.77 -1.23
C LEU A 619 -16.43 -18.34 -1.63
N ARG A 620 -17.45 -17.56 -2.04
CA ARG A 620 -17.28 -16.14 -2.36
C ARG A 620 -16.66 -15.37 -1.20
N GLY A 621 -17.18 -15.56 0.02
CA GLY A 621 -16.64 -14.92 1.22
C GLY A 621 -15.18 -15.29 1.49
N ALA A 622 -14.82 -16.56 1.34
CA ALA A 622 -13.43 -17.01 1.51
C ALA A 622 -12.50 -16.42 0.43
N GLN A 623 -12.96 -16.25 -0.82
CA GLN A 623 -12.20 -15.58 -1.88
C GLN A 623 -11.95 -14.11 -1.54
N ASP A 624 -12.98 -13.39 -1.10
CA ASP A 624 -12.90 -11.98 -0.74
C ASP A 624 -11.99 -11.77 0.49
N ASP A 625 -12.11 -12.61 1.52
CA ASP A 625 -11.27 -12.58 2.71
C ASP A 625 -9.80 -12.89 2.40
N PHE A 626 -9.53 -13.88 1.54
CA PHE A 626 -8.17 -14.26 1.15
C PHE A 626 -7.46 -13.11 0.43
N LEU A 627 -8.15 -12.47 -0.53
CA LEU A 627 -7.67 -11.25 -1.17
C LEU A 627 -7.43 -10.12 -0.16
N SER A 628 -8.38 -9.90 0.75
CA SER A 628 -8.32 -8.80 1.71
C SER A 628 -7.11 -8.90 2.65
N VAL A 629 -6.80 -10.11 3.14
CA VAL A 629 -5.61 -10.33 3.98
C VAL A 629 -4.32 -10.04 3.21
N TRP A 630 -4.23 -10.45 1.94
CA TRP A 630 -3.07 -10.16 1.11
C TRP A 630 -2.88 -8.66 0.86
N VAL A 631 -3.95 -7.95 0.49
CA VAL A 631 -3.89 -6.50 0.24
C VAL A 631 -3.44 -5.77 1.51
N ASN A 632 -3.98 -6.15 2.67
CA ASN A 632 -3.57 -5.59 3.95
C ASN A 632 -2.11 -5.88 4.29
N TYR A 633 -1.65 -7.10 4.04
CA TYR A 633 -0.24 -7.46 4.19
C TYR A 633 0.67 -6.56 3.33
N HIS A 634 0.32 -6.39 2.06
CA HIS A 634 1.08 -5.57 1.12
C HIS A 634 1.13 -4.09 1.55
N VAL A 635 0.00 -3.53 2.02
CA VAL A 635 -0.07 -2.17 2.58
C VAL A 635 0.84 -2.03 3.80
N GLN A 636 0.78 -2.96 4.75
CA GLN A 636 1.62 -2.92 5.95
C GLN A 636 3.12 -3.01 5.63
N ARG A 637 3.47 -3.77 4.60
CA ARG A 637 4.85 -3.90 4.14
C ARG A 637 5.40 -2.61 3.53
N GLY A 638 4.61 -1.92 2.69
CA GLY A 638 4.98 -0.59 2.21
C GLY A 638 5.07 0.45 3.35
N LEU A 639 4.15 0.38 4.32
CA LEU A 639 4.19 1.24 5.50
C LEU A 639 5.40 0.97 6.39
N LEU A 640 5.82 -0.30 6.52
CA LEU A 640 7.04 -0.69 7.20
C LEU A 640 8.25 -0.06 6.52
N ASP A 641 8.41 -0.22 5.22
CA ASP A 641 9.54 0.35 4.46
C ASP A 641 9.62 1.89 4.58
N LEU A 642 8.47 2.57 4.50
CA LEU A 642 8.37 4.02 4.77
C LEU A 642 8.75 4.36 6.22
N SER A 643 8.31 3.53 7.18
CA SER A 643 8.56 3.74 8.61
C SER A 643 9.98 3.40 9.02
N LEU A 644 10.67 2.51 8.32
CA LEU A 644 12.10 2.25 8.45
C LEU A 644 12.94 3.37 7.79
N GLY A 645 12.37 4.13 6.86
CA GLY A 645 13.07 5.20 6.14
C GLY A 645 13.97 4.68 5.02
N THR A 646 13.81 3.42 4.64
CA THR A 646 14.54 2.70 3.61
C THR A 646 13.84 2.74 2.24
N MET A 647 12.57 3.18 2.22
CA MET A 647 11.74 3.26 1.02
C MET A 647 12.42 4.04 -0.11
N ARG A 648 12.53 3.40 -1.27
CA ARG A 648 13.04 4.03 -2.49
C ARG A 648 11.94 4.19 -3.51
N LEU A 649 11.94 5.34 -4.15
CA LEU A 649 11.12 5.62 -5.31
C LEU A 649 12.00 5.58 -6.56
N ASP A 650 11.47 5.09 -7.66
CA ASP A 650 12.11 5.18 -8.96
C ASP A 650 12.02 6.61 -9.54
N THR A 651 12.50 6.79 -10.77
CA THR A 651 12.46 8.09 -11.46
C THR A 651 11.05 8.59 -11.77
N GLU A 652 10.07 7.69 -11.79
CA GLU A 652 8.66 7.99 -12.04
C GLU A 652 7.88 8.23 -10.72
N GLY A 653 8.53 8.02 -9.58
CA GLY A 653 7.95 8.17 -8.25
C GLY A 653 7.21 6.93 -7.75
N LEU A 654 7.43 5.77 -8.38
CA LEU A 654 6.86 4.48 -7.98
C LEU A 654 7.74 3.80 -6.94
N TRP A 655 7.13 3.14 -5.97
CA TRP A 655 7.86 2.36 -4.98
C TRP A 655 8.57 1.17 -5.60
N ILE A 656 9.87 1.08 -5.34
CA ILE A 656 10.68 -0.08 -5.67
C ILE A 656 10.55 -1.05 -4.51
N ASP A 657 9.72 -2.08 -4.68
CA ASP A 657 9.53 -3.11 -3.68
C ASP A 657 10.86 -3.85 -3.41
N PRO A 658 11.39 -3.81 -2.17
CA PRO A 658 12.64 -4.49 -1.82
C PRO A 658 12.51 -6.02 -1.77
N GLY A 659 11.30 -6.57 -1.89
CA GLY A 659 11.05 -8.01 -1.86
C GLY A 659 10.95 -8.53 -0.42
N PRO A 660 11.59 -9.66 -0.09
CA PRO A 660 11.77 -10.14 1.27
C PRO A 660 12.49 -9.12 2.18
N MET A 661 12.01 -8.92 3.40
CA MET A 661 12.63 -8.01 4.38
C MET A 661 13.12 -8.79 5.60
N GLY A 662 14.32 -8.49 6.13
CA GLY A 662 14.89 -9.18 7.30
C GLY A 662 16.12 -10.05 7.00
N ARG A 663 16.70 -10.66 8.03
CA ARG A 663 17.80 -11.64 7.90
C ARG A 663 17.18 -12.96 7.46
N PRO A 664 17.49 -13.57 6.28
CA PRO A 664 18.74 -13.59 5.50
C PRO A 664 18.76 -12.79 4.16
N PHE A 665 17.84 -11.85 3.95
CA PHE A 665 17.53 -11.32 2.61
C PHE A 665 18.34 -10.09 2.16
N GLY A 666 19.37 -9.67 2.90
CA GLY A 666 20.24 -8.54 2.51
C GLY A 666 19.57 -7.16 2.61
N TYR A 667 18.51 -7.05 3.40
CA TYR A 667 17.89 -5.76 3.74
C TYR A 667 18.83 -4.94 4.64
N PRO A 668 18.90 -3.59 4.53
CA PRO A 668 19.97 -2.80 5.16
C PRO A 668 20.06 -3.04 6.66
N ASN A 669 21.22 -3.52 7.12
CA ASN A 669 21.53 -3.58 8.55
C ASN A 669 22.38 -2.37 8.98
N VAL A 670 22.37 -2.05 10.28
CA VAL A 670 23.06 -0.86 10.81
C VAL A 670 24.59 -0.95 10.64
N GLU A 671 25.14 -2.16 10.63
CA GLU A 671 26.58 -2.43 10.46
C GLU A 671 27.04 -2.17 9.01
N GLU A 672 26.26 -2.55 8.00
CA GLU A 672 26.45 -2.34 6.56
C GLU A 672 26.20 -0.90 6.16
N LEU A 673 25.34 -0.19 6.91
CA LEU A 673 25.14 1.25 6.75
C LEU A 673 26.35 2.07 7.26
N GLY A 674 27.36 1.42 7.87
CA GLY A 674 28.59 2.07 8.33
C GLY A 674 28.37 3.01 9.52
N VAL A 675 27.29 2.83 10.27
CA VAL A 675 26.92 3.68 11.40
C VAL A 675 27.19 2.94 12.69
N ASP A 676 28.08 3.46 13.53
CA ASP A 676 28.35 2.87 14.86
C ASP A 676 27.09 2.97 15.76
N PRO A 677 26.49 1.85 16.18
CA PRO A 677 25.30 1.83 17.04
C PRO A 677 25.48 2.61 18.35
N ALA A 678 26.71 2.72 18.87
CA ALA A 678 26.99 3.47 20.09
C ALA A 678 26.77 4.99 19.92
N THR A 679 27.03 5.53 18.73
CA THR A 679 26.83 6.96 18.40
C THR A 679 25.37 7.36 18.21
N LEU A 680 24.50 6.34 18.17
CA LEU A 680 23.07 6.47 17.95
C LEU A 680 22.29 6.53 19.27
N TRP A 681 22.91 6.23 20.41
CA TRP A 681 22.22 6.14 21.70
C TRP A 681 21.94 7.51 22.36
N PRO A 682 20.81 7.68 23.07
CA PRO A 682 20.45 8.88 23.83
C PRO A 682 21.52 9.48 24.75
N ASP A 683 22.38 8.64 25.35
CA ASP A 683 23.42 9.08 26.29
C ASP A 683 24.62 9.76 25.61
N SER A 684 24.68 9.71 24.28
CA SER A 684 25.59 10.53 23.47
C SER A 684 25.07 11.96 23.24
N SER A 685 23.89 12.31 23.77
CA SER A 685 23.32 13.65 23.63
C SER A 685 24.16 14.69 24.40
N PRO A 686 24.35 15.89 23.81
CA PRO A 686 25.20 16.91 24.43
C PRO A 686 24.66 17.33 25.80
N SER A 687 25.53 17.35 26.81
CA SER A 687 25.18 17.84 28.14
C SER A 687 24.97 19.36 28.09
N PRO A 688 24.06 19.94 28.89
CA PRO A 688 23.98 21.39 29.05
C PRO A 688 25.29 22.01 29.58
N GLU A 689 26.17 21.20 30.19
CA GLU A 689 27.49 21.62 30.68
C GLU A 689 28.59 21.53 29.63
N THR A 690 28.38 20.76 28.55
CA THR A 690 29.34 20.70 27.44
C THR A 690 29.12 21.88 26.50
N ALA A 691 30.17 22.62 26.18
CA ALA A 691 30.11 23.71 25.21
C ALA A 691 29.96 23.16 23.77
N PRO A 692 29.19 23.84 22.90
CA PRO A 692 29.15 23.51 21.48
C PRO A 692 30.53 23.53 20.82
N PRO A 693 30.85 22.59 19.91
CA PRO A 693 32.08 22.66 19.13
C PRO A 693 32.05 23.97 18.33
N GLY A 694 32.92 24.91 18.70
CA GLY A 694 32.89 26.28 18.19
C GLY A 694 33.52 27.32 19.12
N ARG A 695 33.76 26.99 20.39
CA ARG A 695 34.50 27.83 21.35
C ARG A 695 35.93 27.38 21.65
N SER A 696 36.48 26.38 20.97
CA SER A 696 37.90 26.06 21.07
C SER A 696 38.74 27.13 20.36
N SER A 697 38.93 28.25 21.03
CA SER A 697 40.10 29.10 20.85
C SER A 697 41.30 28.38 21.46
N GLU A 698 41.77 27.34 20.79
CA GLU A 698 43.16 26.91 20.91
C GLU A 698 43.71 26.80 19.48
N PRO A 699 44.81 27.50 19.14
CA PRO A 699 45.58 27.08 17.99
C PRO A 699 46.12 25.69 18.36
N SER A 700 45.70 24.65 17.64
CA SER A 700 46.27 23.32 17.76
C SER A 700 47.77 23.41 17.47
N SER A 701 48.59 23.45 18.52
CA SER A 701 49.99 23.06 18.47
C SER A 701 50.02 21.53 18.45
N ASP A 702 49.64 20.96 17.32
CA ASP A 702 49.96 19.58 16.97
C ASP A 702 50.34 19.56 15.50
N ALA A 703 51.46 20.24 15.21
CA ALA A 703 52.32 19.84 14.13
C ALA A 703 53.15 18.68 14.66
N SER A 704 52.58 17.48 14.58
CA SER A 704 53.35 16.24 14.64
C SER A 704 54.45 16.35 13.60
N SER A 705 55.69 16.39 14.08
CA SER A 705 56.88 16.23 13.27
C SER A 705 56.84 14.88 12.57
N GLU A 706 56.37 14.84 11.33
CA GLU A 706 56.81 13.82 10.38
C GLU A 706 58.24 14.17 9.95
N PRO A 707 59.23 13.26 10.10
CA PRO A 707 60.54 13.48 9.54
C PRO A 707 60.46 13.36 8.01
N MET A 708 60.70 14.50 7.37
CA MET A 708 60.95 14.68 5.96
C MET A 708 62.07 13.74 5.48
N ALA A 709 61.74 12.81 4.56
CA ALA A 709 62.73 12.06 3.78
C ALA A 709 63.44 13.01 2.81
N PRO A 710 64.74 12.81 2.52
CA PRO A 710 65.51 13.76 1.71
C PRO A 710 65.21 13.61 0.21
N ASP A 711 64.95 14.78 -0.36
CA ASP A 711 65.15 15.25 -1.74
C ASP A 711 65.94 14.32 -2.70
N GLU A 712 65.28 13.80 -3.73
CA GLU A 712 65.92 13.41 -5.00
C GLU A 712 65.34 14.24 -6.15
N GLY A 713 66.24 14.90 -6.88
CA GLY A 713 65.98 15.92 -7.88
C GLY A 713 65.36 15.43 -9.21
N PRO A 714 65.27 16.32 -10.22
CA PRO A 714 64.35 16.18 -11.33
C PRO A 714 64.88 15.24 -12.43
N PRO A 715 64.02 14.53 -13.18
CA PRO A 715 64.47 13.77 -14.33
C PRO A 715 64.30 14.56 -15.64
N ALA A 716 65.33 14.53 -16.47
CA ALA A 716 65.27 14.58 -17.94
C ALA A 716 66.63 14.09 -18.51
N PRO A 717 66.72 13.62 -19.76
CA PRO A 717 65.80 12.80 -20.56
C PRO A 717 66.50 11.51 -21.09
N GLU A 718 65.76 10.75 -21.91
CA GLU A 718 66.14 9.53 -22.64
C GLU A 718 67.55 9.46 -23.23
N ALA A 719 68.22 8.30 -23.12
CA ALA A 719 69.03 7.69 -24.19
C ALA A 719 69.56 6.28 -23.82
N GLY A 720 69.26 5.29 -24.66
CA GLY A 720 70.27 4.33 -25.13
C GLY A 720 70.60 3.08 -24.30
N GLY A 721 70.00 1.95 -24.69
CA GLY A 721 70.77 0.83 -25.23
C GLY A 721 71.27 -0.28 -24.30
N THR A 722 70.91 -1.52 -24.68
CA THR A 722 71.69 -2.78 -24.54
C THR A 722 71.87 -3.33 -23.12
N ASN A 723 71.91 -4.62 -22.80
CA ASN A 723 71.73 -5.94 -23.43
C ASN A 723 72.04 -6.95 -22.29
N SER A 724 71.59 -8.21 -22.40
CA SER A 724 72.01 -9.43 -21.65
C SER A 724 71.74 -9.44 -20.12
N GLY A 725 70.99 -10.39 -19.54
CA GLY A 725 71.21 -11.86 -19.53
C GLY A 725 72.33 -12.20 -18.52
N PRO A 726 72.20 -13.21 -17.62
CA PRO A 726 71.39 -14.43 -17.69
C PRO A 726 70.26 -14.56 -16.66
#